data_AF-Q3TMX7-F1
#
_entry.id   AF-Q3TMX7-F1
#
_cell.length_a   1.000
_cell.length_b   1.000
_cell.length_c   1.000
_cell.angle_alpha   90.00
_cell.angle_beta   90.00
_cell.angle_gamma   90.00
#
_symmetry.space_group_name_H-M   'P 1'
#
loop_
_entity.id
_entity.type
_entity.pdbx_description
1 polymer ?
#
loop_
_entity_poly.entity_id
_entity_poly.type
_entity_poly.pdbx_seq_one_letter_code
_entity_poly.pdbx_strand_id
1 'polypeptide(L)'
;MAAARAVARDPGAYARQPPSLRAARLPRLLFLLAVVAAVGPREGGGARLYREGSDAVWLLDSGSVRSATGNSSAAWLVQFHSSWCGHCIGYAPTWRALAADVRDWAAAIRVAALDCAEEKNQDVCRTYDIHFYPTFRYFKAFTKEFTTGENFKGPDRELRTVRQTMIDFLQNHTEGTWPPACPPLDPIQSSDILSFMDSHSGQYHAIVFESNGSYVGREVILDLIPYENIMVSRALDTDKAFLGTLGITSVPSCYLIYPNGSHGLVNVAKPLRSFFSSHLKSLPDVRKKSLFLPEKSNKEEKSEVVVWKEFDRAKLYTADLESGLHYLLRVELAAHRSLAGAQLKTFRDFVTVVAKLFPGRPAVKKLLETLQEWLANLPLDKIPYNAILDLVNNKMQISGIFLTSHVKWVGCQGSRLELRGYPCSLWKLFHTLTVQASTHPEALAGTGFEGHPQAVLQAIRRYIRTFFGCKECGEHFEEMAKESMDSVKTPDQAVLWLWRKHNMVNSRLAGHLSEDPKFPKVPWPTPDLCPACHEEIKGLDSWNEGQVLLFLKQHYSRDNLVDAYSVDQGSPGEWEAQGREQEEGKGLNPSGKSWRHHDTGSLRPPHILGPRTDLSKSLHHRLDLRLQSPQGPQALKEAKAVVPFLGVGFSSLDMSLCVVLYVASSLFLMIMYFFFRVRSKRWKVRLYHPAV
;
A
#
# COMPACT_ATOMS: atom_id res chain seq x y z
N MET A 1 -3.22 19.19 -75.04
CA MET A 1 -3.94 18.62 -76.20
C MET A 1 -5.39 18.39 -75.79
N ALA A 2 -6.29 18.77 -76.69
CA ALA A 2 -7.71 18.42 -76.84
C ALA A 2 -8.15 17.09 -76.17
N ALA A 3 -9.38 16.88 -75.66
CA ALA A 3 -10.65 17.56 -75.85
C ALA A 3 -11.69 17.05 -74.82
N ALA A 4 -12.77 17.84 -74.68
CA ALA A 4 -14.18 17.39 -74.62
C ALA A 4 -14.64 16.61 -73.36
N ARG A 5 -15.74 16.95 -72.69
CA ARG A 5 -17.01 17.54 -73.15
C ARG A 5 -17.76 18.13 -71.95
N ALA A 6 -18.31 19.31 -72.16
CA ALA A 6 -19.32 19.97 -71.35
C ALA A 6 -20.73 19.54 -71.76
N VAL A 7 -21.68 19.52 -70.80
CA VAL A 7 -23.12 19.89 -70.83
C VAL A 7 -23.53 19.89 -69.34
N ALA A 8 -23.79 20.97 -68.59
CA ALA A 8 -24.53 22.22 -68.74
C ALA A 8 -26.08 22.11 -68.71
N ARG A 9 -26.63 22.41 -67.52
CA ARG A 9 -27.83 23.25 -67.23
C ARG A 9 -29.27 22.72 -67.38
N ASP A 10 -29.92 22.62 -66.20
CA ASP A 10 -31.15 23.37 -65.75
C ASP A 10 -32.54 22.95 -66.30
N PRO A 11 -33.68 23.47 -65.79
CA PRO A 11 -34.29 23.29 -64.47
C PRO A 11 -35.79 22.87 -64.55
N GLY A 12 -36.45 22.59 -63.41
CA GLY A 12 -37.91 22.85 -63.31
C GLY A 12 -38.77 21.87 -62.53
N ALA A 13 -39.30 22.39 -61.41
CA ALA A 13 -40.73 22.43 -61.05
C ALA A 13 -41.51 21.14 -60.69
N TYR A 14 -41.99 21.17 -59.43
CA TYR A 14 -43.34 20.78 -58.96
C TYR A 14 -43.86 19.36 -59.20
N ALA A 15 -44.05 18.59 -58.11
CA ALA A 15 -45.33 17.93 -57.84
C ALA A 15 -45.39 17.20 -56.47
N ARG A 16 -46.35 17.66 -55.64
CA ARG A 16 -47.29 16.87 -54.81
C ARG A 16 -46.78 16.09 -53.59
N GLN A 17 -47.10 16.64 -52.41
CA GLN A 17 -47.46 15.86 -51.21
C GLN A 17 -48.80 15.12 -51.42
N PRO A 18 -48.88 13.85 -50.98
CA PRO A 18 -49.97 13.42 -50.08
C PRO A 18 -49.53 12.29 -49.09
N PRO A 19 -50.41 11.79 -48.20
CA PRO A 19 -51.36 12.52 -47.37
C PRO A 19 -51.20 12.20 -45.87
N SER A 20 -51.82 13.05 -45.06
CA SER A 20 -52.11 12.88 -43.64
C SER A 20 -52.84 11.57 -43.32
N LEU A 21 -52.28 10.76 -42.43
CA LEU A 21 -53.00 9.71 -41.71
C LEU A 21 -53.00 10.00 -40.21
N ARG A 22 -54.19 9.80 -39.65
CA ARG A 22 -54.71 10.29 -38.37
C ARG A 22 -53.91 9.84 -37.14
N ALA A 23 -53.94 10.74 -36.16
CA ALA A 23 -53.62 10.53 -34.76
C ALA A 23 -54.18 9.22 -34.19
N ALA A 24 -53.29 8.30 -33.85
CA ALA A 24 -53.56 7.20 -32.95
C ALA A 24 -52.91 7.52 -31.60
N ARG A 25 -53.76 7.75 -30.59
CA ARG A 25 -53.38 7.85 -29.18
C ARG A 25 -52.80 6.51 -28.73
N LEU A 26 -51.55 6.47 -28.28
CA LEU A 26 -51.06 5.38 -27.42
C LEU A 26 -50.04 5.87 -26.38
N PRO A 27 -49.96 5.22 -25.21
CA PRO A 27 -49.75 5.90 -23.94
C PRO A 27 -48.37 5.67 -23.32
N ARG A 28 -47.94 6.65 -22.51
CA ARG A 28 -47.11 6.51 -21.29
C ARG A 28 -45.93 5.51 -21.31
N LEU A 29 -45.13 5.46 -22.38
CA LEU A 29 -43.83 4.78 -22.37
C LEU A 29 -42.61 5.73 -22.42
N LEU A 30 -42.80 6.99 -22.01
CA LEU A 30 -41.72 7.98 -21.86
C LEU A 30 -41.32 8.24 -20.40
N PHE A 31 -41.91 7.54 -19.43
CA PHE A 31 -41.55 7.66 -18.01
C PHE A 31 -40.57 6.59 -17.49
N LEU A 32 -40.14 5.63 -18.32
CA LEU A 32 -39.18 4.59 -17.91
C LEU A 32 -37.75 4.79 -18.41
N LEU A 33 -37.48 5.80 -19.26
CA LEU A 33 -36.10 6.15 -19.67
C LEU A 33 -35.46 7.25 -18.79
N ALA A 34 -36.18 7.80 -17.81
CA ALA A 34 -35.65 8.80 -16.88
C ALA A 34 -35.03 8.22 -15.60
N VAL A 35 -35.08 6.89 -15.38
CA VAL A 35 -34.54 6.26 -14.16
C VAL A 35 -33.19 5.55 -14.38
N VAL A 36 -32.69 5.46 -15.63
CA VAL A 36 -31.36 4.85 -15.90
C VAL A 36 -30.25 5.89 -16.11
N ALA A 37 -30.57 7.19 -16.13
CA ALA A 37 -29.57 8.27 -16.29
C ALA A 37 -29.03 8.86 -14.97
N ALA A 38 -29.23 8.18 -13.82
CA ALA A 38 -28.71 8.61 -12.51
C ALA A 38 -27.65 7.66 -11.93
N VAL A 39 -27.06 6.78 -12.74
CA VAL A 39 -25.83 6.05 -12.40
C VAL A 39 -24.72 6.51 -13.36
N GLY A 40 -24.43 7.81 -13.33
CA GLY A 40 -23.07 8.24 -13.65
C GLY A 40 -22.11 7.55 -12.67
N PRO A 41 -20.89 7.19 -13.08
CA PRO A 41 -19.93 6.59 -12.15
C PRO A 41 -19.82 7.53 -10.94
N ARG A 42 -19.99 6.98 -9.73
CA ARG A 42 -19.77 7.69 -8.47
C ARG A 42 -18.32 8.16 -8.44
N GLU A 43 -18.04 9.33 -9.03
CA GLU A 43 -16.81 10.07 -8.88
C GLU A 43 -16.81 10.65 -7.47
N GLY A 44 -16.14 9.95 -6.54
CA GLY A 44 -16.05 10.39 -5.14
C GLY A 44 -15.59 9.35 -4.13
N GLY A 45 -15.45 8.08 -4.51
CA GLY A 45 -14.82 7.07 -3.64
C GLY A 45 -13.31 7.02 -3.88
N GLY A 46 -12.51 7.48 -2.93
CA GLY A 46 -11.05 7.32 -2.94
C GLY A 46 -10.70 5.83 -3.03
N ALA A 47 -10.38 5.34 -4.21
CA ALA A 47 -10.20 3.93 -4.43
C ALA A 47 -8.78 3.52 -4.06
N ARG A 48 -8.63 2.67 -3.04
CA ARG A 48 -7.39 1.93 -2.84
C ARG A 48 -7.03 1.15 -4.12
N LEU A 49 -5.75 0.80 -4.29
CA LEU A 49 -5.28 0.03 -5.45
C LEU A 49 -6.04 -1.28 -5.66
N TYR A 50 -6.48 -1.88 -4.56
CA TYR A 50 -7.32 -3.07 -4.49
C TYR A 50 -8.47 -2.83 -3.53
N ARG A 51 -9.65 -3.34 -3.87
CA ARG A 51 -10.91 -3.10 -3.14
C ARG A 51 -11.42 -4.40 -2.54
N GLU A 52 -11.70 -4.35 -1.24
CA GLU A 52 -12.26 -5.48 -0.51
C GLU A 52 -13.65 -5.85 -1.09
N GLY A 53 -13.96 -7.15 -1.09
CA GLY A 53 -15.22 -7.67 -1.65
C GLY A 53 -15.29 -7.71 -3.18
N SER A 54 -14.84 -6.66 -3.88
CA SER A 54 -14.94 -6.58 -5.35
C SER A 54 -13.79 -7.26 -6.10
N ASP A 55 -12.55 -7.13 -5.62
CA ASP A 55 -11.40 -7.78 -6.24
C ASP A 55 -11.24 -9.22 -5.73
N ALA A 56 -10.72 -10.10 -6.59
CA ALA A 56 -10.36 -11.48 -6.22
C ALA A 56 -9.08 -11.55 -5.37
N VAL A 57 -8.40 -10.42 -5.18
CA VAL A 57 -7.18 -10.28 -4.36
C VAL A 57 -7.56 -10.35 -2.87
N TRP A 58 -6.83 -11.13 -2.09
CA TRP A 58 -6.93 -11.12 -0.64
C TRP A 58 -6.19 -9.92 -0.05
N LEU A 59 -6.88 -9.06 0.68
CA LEU A 59 -6.26 -7.92 1.35
C LEU A 59 -5.76 -8.35 2.72
N LEU A 60 -4.44 -8.29 2.91
CA LEU A 60 -3.77 -8.59 4.16
C LEU A 60 -3.28 -7.29 4.81
N ASP A 61 -3.15 -7.34 6.12
CA ASP A 61 -2.63 -6.27 6.95
C ASP A 61 -1.82 -6.82 8.12
N SER A 62 -1.35 -5.94 9.00
CA SER A 62 -0.59 -6.30 10.20
C SER A 62 -1.25 -7.34 11.10
N GLY A 63 -2.59 -7.40 11.12
CA GLY A 63 -3.35 -8.34 11.96
C GLY A 63 -3.57 -9.70 11.29
N SER A 64 -3.51 -9.78 9.97
CA SER A 64 -3.92 -10.95 9.19
C SER A 64 -2.78 -11.65 8.44
N VAL A 65 -1.71 -10.96 8.06
CA VAL A 65 -0.65 -11.55 7.22
C VAL A 65 0.06 -12.73 7.88
N ARG A 66 0.30 -12.68 9.20
CA ARG A 66 0.97 -13.78 9.93
C ARG A 66 0.11 -15.03 10.02
N SER A 67 -1.20 -14.89 10.25
CA SER A 67 -2.12 -16.03 10.29
C SER A 67 -2.46 -16.55 8.89
N ALA A 68 -2.46 -15.67 7.88
CA ALA A 68 -2.65 -16.06 6.50
C ALA A 68 -1.47 -16.92 6.01
N THR A 69 -0.23 -16.48 6.25
CA THR A 69 0.98 -17.12 5.71
C THR A 69 1.59 -18.20 6.63
N GLY A 70 1.37 -18.11 7.95
CA GLY A 70 1.87 -19.07 8.92
C GLY A 70 0.93 -20.26 9.12
N ASN A 71 1.46 -21.47 9.01
CA ASN A 71 0.74 -22.74 9.16
C ASN A 71 -0.56 -22.83 8.33
N SER A 72 -0.57 -22.19 7.17
CA SER A 72 -1.71 -22.17 6.25
C SER A 72 -1.83 -23.48 5.49
N SER A 73 -3.04 -23.96 5.23
CA SER A 73 -3.26 -25.18 4.41
C SER A 73 -3.03 -24.96 2.91
N ALA A 74 -2.90 -23.72 2.47
CA ALA A 74 -2.61 -23.34 1.09
C ALA A 74 -1.34 -22.49 1.03
N ALA A 75 -0.64 -22.54 -0.10
CA ALA A 75 0.43 -21.60 -0.40
C ALA A 75 -0.12 -20.17 -0.59
N TRP A 76 0.75 -19.18 -0.46
CA TRP A 76 0.41 -17.78 -0.72
C TRP A 76 1.43 -17.12 -1.62
N LEU A 77 0.93 -16.29 -2.53
CA LEU A 77 1.69 -15.32 -3.29
C LEU A 77 1.21 -13.93 -2.86
N VAL A 78 2.05 -13.20 -2.13
CA VAL A 78 1.71 -11.90 -1.55
C VAL A 78 2.49 -10.80 -2.26
N GLN A 79 1.77 -9.77 -2.73
CA GLN A 79 2.37 -8.51 -3.16
C GLN A 79 2.41 -7.52 -2.00
N PHE A 80 3.61 -7.18 -1.55
CA PHE A 80 3.85 -6.03 -0.69
C PHE A 80 4.01 -4.80 -1.59
N HIS A 81 3.15 -3.82 -1.43
CA HIS A 81 3.13 -2.63 -2.27
C HIS A 81 3.09 -1.35 -1.44
N SER A 82 3.17 -0.23 -2.13
CA SER A 82 2.87 1.09 -1.58
C SER A 82 1.86 1.78 -2.49
N SER A 83 0.79 2.34 -1.93
CA SER A 83 -0.29 2.97 -2.70
C SER A 83 0.17 4.13 -3.59
N TRP A 84 1.16 4.93 -3.19
CA TRP A 84 1.67 6.05 -4.01
C TRP A 84 2.68 5.63 -5.09
N CYS A 85 3.15 4.37 -5.09
CA CYS A 85 4.17 3.91 -6.01
C CYS A 85 3.61 3.78 -7.44
N GLY A 86 4.14 4.55 -8.38
CA GLY A 86 3.71 4.52 -9.78
C GLY A 86 3.79 3.15 -10.44
N HIS A 87 4.79 2.33 -10.07
CA HIS A 87 4.93 0.96 -10.57
C HIS A 87 3.90 0.01 -9.94
N CYS A 88 3.56 0.18 -8.66
CA CYS A 88 2.46 -0.54 -8.02
C CYS A 88 1.11 -0.21 -8.66
N ILE A 89 0.83 1.08 -8.90
CA ILE A 89 -0.37 1.54 -9.62
C ILE A 89 -0.43 0.91 -11.02
N GLY A 90 0.67 0.94 -11.76
CA GLY A 90 0.77 0.35 -13.10
C GLY A 90 0.64 -1.18 -13.12
N TYR A 91 1.00 -1.86 -12.03
CA TYR A 91 0.93 -3.31 -11.91
C TYR A 91 -0.43 -3.82 -11.40
N ALA A 92 -1.20 -2.97 -10.70
CA ALA A 92 -2.47 -3.36 -10.09
C ALA A 92 -3.48 -4.01 -11.05
N PRO A 93 -3.63 -3.58 -12.32
CA PRO A 93 -4.49 -4.27 -13.29
C PRO A 93 -4.08 -5.72 -13.55
N THR A 94 -2.78 -5.98 -13.74
CA THR A 94 -2.24 -7.33 -13.92
C THR A 94 -2.51 -8.19 -12.69
N TRP A 95 -2.31 -7.64 -11.49
CA TRP A 95 -2.53 -8.39 -10.24
C TRP A 95 -4.01 -8.75 -10.01
N ARG A 96 -4.93 -7.82 -10.31
CA ARG A 96 -6.38 -8.08 -10.28
C ARG A 96 -6.77 -9.16 -11.28
N ALA A 97 -6.26 -9.07 -12.50
CA ALA A 97 -6.53 -10.06 -13.55
C ALA A 97 -6.00 -11.45 -13.16
N LEU A 98 -4.78 -11.52 -12.62
CA LEU A 98 -4.20 -12.78 -12.12
C LEU A 98 -5.07 -13.39 -11.02
N ALA A 99 -5.40 -12.63 -9.98
CA ALA A 99 -6.21 -13.13 -8.86
C ALA A 99 -7.59 -13.62 -9.32
N ALA A 100 -8.19 -12.97 -10.31
CA ALA A 100 -9.45 -13.41 -10.91
C ALA A 100 -9.28 -14.70 -11.74
N ASP A 101 -8.20 -14.80 -12.53
CA ASP A 101 -7.90 -15.94 -13.41
C ASP A 101 -7.58 -17.23 -12.63
N VAL A 102 -6.91 -17.11 -11.48
CA VAL A 102 -6.47 -18.24 -10.63
C VAL A 102 -7.35 -18.42 -9.39
N ARG A 103 -8.53 -17.79 -9.35
CA ARG A 103 -9.44 -17.87 -8.19
C ARG A 103 -9.79 -19.30 -7.78
N ASP A 104 -9.92 -20.19 -8.75
CA ASP A 104 -10.24 -21.61 -8.50
C ASP A 104 -9.06 -22.38 -7.88
N TRP A 105 -7.84 -21.81 -7.89
CA TRP A 105 -6.64 -22.43 -7.34
C TRP A 105 -6.50 -22.18 -5.83
N ALA A 106 -7.42 -21.45 -5.20
CA ALA A 106 -7.30 -20.95 -3.83
C ALA A 106 -7.11 -22.02 -2.74
N ALA A 107 -7.41 -23.30 -3.02
CA ALA A 107 -7.12 -24.40 -2.11
C ALA A 107 -5.65 -24.89 -2.20
N ALA A 108 -4.97 -24.61 -3.31
CA ALA A 108 -3.55 -24.87 -3.51
C ALA A 108 -2.71 -23.61 -3.24
N ILE A 109 -3.04 -22.49 -3.88
CA ILE A 109 -2.31 -21.22 -3.76
C ILE A 109 -3.24 -20.00 -3.85
N ARG A 110 -3.03 -19.00 -2.99
CA ARG A 110 -3.83 -17.77 -2.92
C ARG A 110 -3.01 -16.54 -3.30
N VAL A 111 -3.66 -15.58 -3.96
CA VAL A 111 -3.06 -14.31 -4.38
C VAL A 111 -3.53 -13.19 -3.45
N ALA A 112 -2.58 -12.48 -2.83
CA ALA A 112 -2.85 -11.45 -1.83
C ALA A 112 -2.07 -10.16 -2.08
N ALA A 113 -2.49 -9.09 -1.42
CA ALA A 113 -1.81 -7.79 -1.41
C ALA A 113 -1.78 -7.21 0.01
N LEU A 114 -0.71 -6.48 0.34
CA LEU A 114 -0.53 -5.76 1.60
C LEU A 114 0.08 -4.37 1.31
N ASP A 115 -0.60 -3.31 1.74
CA ASP A 115 -0.16 -1.93 1.55
C ASP A 115 0.77 -1.47 2.69
N CYS A 116 2.06 -1.34 2.42
CA CYS A 116 3.06 -0.86 3.38
C CYS A 116 3.05 0.68 3.55
N ALA A 117 2.30 1.41 2.71
CA ALA A 117 2.10 2.85 2.87
C ALA A 117 1.21 3.18 4.09
N GLU A 118 0.38 2.25 4.53
CA GLU A 118 -0.47 2.43 5.72
C GLU A 118 0.36 2.32 7.00
N GLU A 119 0.18 3.26 7.92
CA GLU A 119 0.92 3.32 9.20
C GLU A 119 0.83 2.02 9.99
N LYS A 120 -0.38 1.42 10.07
CA LYS A 120 -0.58 0.14 10.77
C LYS A 120 0.24 -1.02 10.22
N ASN A 121 0.64 -0.96 8.94
CA ASN A 121 1.35 -2.04 8.25
C ASN A 121 2.87 -1.87 8.26
N GLN A 122 3.40 -0.72 8.67
CA GLN A 122 4.84 -0.44 8.59
C GLN A 122 5.70 -1.42 9.39
N ASP A 123 5.29 -1.75 10.62
CA ASP A 123 6.05 -2.68 11.47
C ASP A 123 6.07 -4.10 10.88
N VAL A 124 4.96 -4.53 10.27
CA VAL A 124 4.92 -5.83 9.63
C VAL A 124 5.75 -5.83 8.35
N CYS A 125 5.69 -4.79 7.51
CA CYS A 125 6.55 -4.71 6.32
C CYS A 125 8.04 -4.71 6.66
N ARG A 126 8.45 -4.01 7.74
CA ARG A 126 9.81 -4.08 8.29
C ARG A 126 10.17 -5.48 8.81
N THR A 127 9.23 -6.16 9.45
CA THR A 127 9.43 -7.53 9.94
C THR A 127 9.58 -8.52 8.79
N TYR A 128 8.86 -8.32 7.69
CA TYR A 128 8.97 -9.13 6.46
C TYR A 128 10.12 -8.69 5.54
N ASP A 129 10.96 -7.74 5.99
CA ASP A 129 12.15 -7.27 5.26
C ASP A 129 11.82 -6.66 3.89
N ILE A 130 10.76 -5.87 3.85
CA ILE A 130 10.29 -5.19 2.64
C ILE A 130 10.89 -3.79 2.60
N HIS A 131 11.89 -3.60 1.75
CA HIS A 131 12.56 -2.30 1.54
C HIS A 131 12.10 -1.56 0.29
N PHE A 132 11.51 -2.27 -0.68
CA PHE A 132 11.11 -1.70 -1.95
C PHE A 132 9.78 -2.26 -2.45
N TYR A 133 9.13 -1.54 -3.36
CA TYR A 133 7.79 -1.81 -3.87
C TYR A 133 7.75 -1.72 -5.41
N PRO A 134 6.97 -2.59 -6.08
CA PRO A 134 6.31 -3.77 -5.51
C PRO A 134 7.32 -4.87 -5.15
N THR A 135 7.07 -5.61 -4.07
CA THR A 135 7.81 -6.82 -3.71
C THR A 135 6.86 -8.00 -3.66
N PHE A 136 7.25 -9.10 -4.29
CA PHE A 136 6.45 -10.32 -4.33
C PHE A 136 7.14 -11.43 -3.52
N ARG A 137 6.37 -12.12 -2.67
CA ARG A 137 6.85 -13.22 -1.83
C ARG A 137 5.93 -14.42 -1.92
N TYR A 138 6.53 -15.59 -2.10
CA TYR A 138 5.86 -16.87 -1.97
C TYR A 138 5.99 -17.42 -0.55
N PHE A 139 4.93 -18.04 -0.04
CA PHE A 139 4.88 -18.73 1.25
C PHE A 139 4.34 -20.13 1.03
N LYS A 140 5.07 -21.13 1.51
CA LYS A 140 4.69 -22.55 1.41
C LYS A 140 3.59 -22.89 2.41
N ALA A 141 2.72 -23.83 2.05
CA ALA A 141 1.74 -24.36 2.99
C ALA A 141 2.43 -25.06 4.18
N PHE A 142 1.75 -25.09 5.32
CA PHE A 142 2.18 -25.69 6.59
C PHE A 142 3.54 -25.20 7.13
N THR A 143 4.00 -24.04 6.68
CA THR A 143 5.19 -23.41 7.23
C THR A 143 4.90 -22.93 8.66
N LYS A 144 5.39 -23.67 9.67
CA LYS A 144 5.14 -23.37 11.09
C LYS A 144 6.02 -22.26 11.63
N GLU A 145 7.28 -22.26 11.22
CA GLU A 145 8.24 -21.25 11.62
C GLU A 145 7.99 -19.94 10.85
N PHE A 146 8.30 -18.82 11.48
CA PHE A 146 8.20 -17.53 10.81
C PHE A 146 9.22 -17.46 9.66
N THR A 147 8.76 -17.10 8.47
CA THR A 147 9.58 -16.80 7.31
C THR A 147 9.13 -15.48 6.68
N THR A 148 10.05 -14.78 6.04
CA THR A 148 9.75 -13.60 5.21
C THR A 148 9.25 -13.96 3.81
N GLY A 149 9.18 -15.26 3.51
CA GLY A 149 8.81 -15.80 2.20
C GLY A 149 9.96 -15.82 1.20
N GLU A 150 9.77 -16.53 0.10
CA GLU A 150 10.72 -16.66 -1.00
C GLU A 150 10.50 -15.58 -2.05
N ASN A 151 11.57 -14.93 -2.53
CA ASN A 151 11.45 -13.86 -3.52
C ASN A 151 10.94 -14.41 -4.84
N PHE A 152 9.84 -13.86 -5.34
CA PHE A 152 9.42 -14.11 -6.72
C PHE A 152 10.29 -13.27 -7.66
N LYS A 153 11.19 -13.94 -8.38
CA LYS A 153 12.03 -13.34 -9.44
C LYS A 153 11.32 -13.45 -10.79
N GLY A 154 10.26 -12.68 -10.99
CA GLY A 154 9.53 -12.63 -12.26
C GLY A 154 8.80 -11.29 -12.39
N PRO A 155 9.47 -10.23 -12.83
CA PRO A 155 8.86 -8.89 -12.88
C PRO A 155 7.96 -8.69 -14.10
N ASP A 156 7.89 -9.66 -15.02
CA ASP A 156 7.11 -9.45 -16.24
C ASP A 156 5.63 -9.34 -15.88
N ARG A 157 5.04 -8.20 -16.28
CA ARG A 157 3.60 -7.90 -16.12
C ARG A 157 2.69 -8.87 -16.90
N GLU A 158 3.26 -9.93 -17.46
CA GLU A 158 2.58 -10.96 -18.23
C GLU A 158 1.92 -11.98 -17.31
N LEU A 159 0.60 -12.00 -17.34
CA LEU A 159 -0.23 -12.89 -16.53
C LEU A 159 0.16 -14.37 -16.70
N ARG A 160 0.50 -14.79 -17.93
CA ARG A 160 0.92 -16.17 -18.23
C ARG A 160 2.18 -16.55 -17.45
N THR A 161 3.20 -15.72 -17.48
CA THR A 161 4.49 -15.99 -16.80
C THR A 161 4.29 -16.10 -15.29
N VAL A 162 3.51 -15.19 -14.70
CA VAL A 162 3.20 -15.28 -13.26
C VAL A 162 2.46 -16.59 -12.95
N ARG A 163 1.47 -16.98 -13.75
CA ARG A 163 0.74 -18.24 -13.56
C ARG A 163 1.66 -19.47 -13.62
N GLN A 164 2.57 -19.52 -14.60
CA GLN A 164 3.53 -20.62 -14.74
C GLN A 164 4.47 -20.71 -13.54
N THR A 165 4.95 -19.56 -13.05
CA THR A 165 5.83 -19.55 -11.87
C THR A 165 5.11 -19.96 -10.58
N MET A 166 3.80 -19.71 -10.47
CA MET A 166 2.99 -20.23 -9.36
C MET A 166 2.92 -21.76 -9.40
N ILE A 167 2.80 -22.35 -10.60
CA ILE A 167 2.83 -23.80 -10.81
C ILE A 167 4.22 -24.36 -10.43
N ASP A 168 5.29 -23.74 -10.91
CA ASP A 168 6.66 -24.18 -10.60
C ASP A 168 6.94 -24.09 -9.10
N PHE A 169 6.45 -23.03 -8.43
CA PHE A 169 6.52 -22.90 -6.99
C PHE A 169 5.77 -24.03 -6.28
N LEU A 170 4.56 -24.37 -6.71
CA LEU A 170 3.81 -25.51 -6.19
C LEU A 170 4.58 -26.82 -6.35
N GLN A 171 5.13 -27.10 -7.53
CA GLN A 171 5.90 -28.33 -7.79
C GLN A 171 7.22 -28.42 -6.99
N ASN A 172 7.79 -27.30 -6.57
CA ASN A 172 9.00 -27.29 -5.73
C ASN A 172 8.73 -27.52 -4.22
N HIS A 173 7.50 -27.89 -3.84
CA HIS A 173 7.19 -28.24 -2.44
C HIS A 173 7.68 -29.65 -2.10
N THR A 174 8.18 -29.82 -0.88
CA THR A 174 8.40 -31.14 -0.27
C THR A 174 7.07 -31.71 0.25
N GLU A 175 6.98 -33.04 0.45
CA GLU A 175 5.76 -33.72 0.94
C GLU A 175 5.13 -33.05 2.17
N GLY A 176 5.93 -32.60 3.14
CA GLY A 176 5.44 -31.95 4.37
C GLY A 176 4.89 -30.53 4.18
N THR A 177 5.10 -29.93 3.01
CA THR A 177 4.67 -28.56 2.68
C THR A 177 3.65 -28.52 1.54
N TRP A 178 3.35 -29.66 0.91
CA TRP A 178 2.41 -29.73 -0.19
C TRP A 178 0.98 -29.41 0.29
N PRO A 179 0.24 -28.49 -0.37
CA PRO A 179 -1.15 -28.22 0.00
C PRO A 179 -2.00 -29.49 -0.17
N PRO A 180 -2.75 -29.94 0.84
CA PRO A 180 -3.38 -31.26 0.83
C PRO A 180 -4.54 -31.35 -0.18
N ALA A 181 -5.09 -30.19 -0.55
CA ALA A 181 -6.14 -30.07 -1.57
C ALA A 181 -5.58 -29.87 -2.99
N CYS A 182 -4.26 -29.77 -3.17
CA CYS A 182 -3.63 -29.65 -4.48
C CYS A 182 -3.45 -31.06 -5.08
N PRO A 183 -4.06 -31.36 -6.24
CA PRO A 183 -3.85 -32.63 -6.93
C PRO A 183 -2.40 -32.76 -7.42
N PRO A 184 -1.87 -33.99 -7.60
CA PRO A 184 -0.57 -34.21 -8.20
C PRO A 184 -0.43 -33.50 -9.55
N LEU A 185 0.68 -32.77 -9.74
CA LEU A 185 0.97 -32.01 -10.96
C LEU A 185 2.00 -32.72 -11.86
N ASP A 186 2.50 -33.87 -11.43
CA ASP A 186 3.44 -34.69 -12.19
C ASP A 186 2.72 -35.58 -13.21
N PRO A 187 3.39 -35.93 -14.32
CA PRO A 187 2.79 -36.76 -15.34
C PRO A 187 2.63 -38.21 -14.91
N ILE A 188 1.46 -38.80 -15.19
CA ILE A 188 1.18 -40.23 -15.03
C ILE A 188 1.77 -41.05 -16.18
N GLN A 189 1.97 -42.34 -15.95
CA GLN A 189 2.50 -43.27 -16.96
C GLN A 189 1.36 -43.93 -17.76
N SER A 190 1.68 -44.45 -18.96
CA SER A 190 0.70 -45.16 -19.81
C SER A 190 0.03 -46.35 -19.10
N SER A 191 0.75 -47.03 -18.20
CA SER A 191 0.22 -48.14 -17.39
C SER A 191 -0.87 -47.71 -16.41
N ASP A 192 -0.76 -46.51 -15.85
CA ASP A 192 -1.75 -45.97 -14.92
C ASP A 192 -3.03 -45.64 -15.68
N ILE A 193 -2.90 -45.09 -16.89
CA ILE A 193 -4.03 -44.76 -17.78
C ILE A 193 -4.85 -46.01 -18.12
N LEU A 194 -4.20 -47.10 -18.51
CA LEU A 194 -4.89 -48.37 -18.78
C LEU A 194 -5.65 -48.88 -17.54
N SER A 195 -5.02 -48.79 -16.36
CA SER A 195 -5.65 -49.18 -15.10
C SER A 195 -6.92 -48.36 -14.81
N PHE A 196 -6.90 -47.06 -15.13
CA PHE A 196 -8.09 -46.21 -14.99
C PHE A 196 -9.21 -46.55 -15.96
N MET A 197 -8.87 -46.99 -17.18
CA MET A 197 -9.85 -47.42 -18.19
C MET A 197 -10.58 -48.71 -17.79
N ASP A 198 -9.90 -49.61 -17.08
CA ASP A 198 -10.49 -50.85 -16.56
C ASP A 198 -11.27 -50.62 -15.25
N SER A 199 -10.89 -49.60 -14.48
CA SER A 199 -11.50 -49.28 -13.19
C SER A 199 -12.83 -48.52 -13.33
N HIS A 200 -13.87 -48.97 -12.63
CA HIS A 200 -15.15 -48.26 -12.55
C HIS A 200 -15.16 -47.31 -11.34
N SER A 201 -14.41 -46.21 -11.44
CA SER A 201 -14.25 -45.25 -10.33
C SER A 201 -15.51 -44.42 -10.01
N GLY A 202 -16.56 -44.50 -10.85
CA GLY A 202 -17.83 -43.79 -10.67
C GLY A 202 -17.75 -42.27 -10.87
N GLN A 203 -16.59 -41.74 -11.30
CA GLN A 203 -16.37 -40.32 -11.57
C GLN A 203 -15.67 -40.11 -12.92
N TYR A 204 -15.72 -38.89 -13.44
CA TYR A 204 -15.00 -38.54 -14.67
C TYR A 204 -13.49 -38.52 -14.42
N HIS A 205 -12.70 -39.04 -15.36
CA HIS A 205 -11.24 -38.90 -15.34
C HIS A 205 -10.77 -38.29 -16.64
N ALA A 206 -10.30 -37.05 -16.58
CA ALA A 206 -9.72 -36.34 -17.71
C ALA A 206 -8.19 -36.43 -17.68
N ILE A 207 -7.59 -36.80 -18.81
CA ILE A 207 -6.13 -36.90 -18.97
C ILE A 207 -5.70 -35.93 -20.05
N VAL A 208 -4.92 -34.92 -19.68
CA VAL A 208 -4.36 -33.94 -20.60
C VAL A 208 -2.98 -34.42 -21.07
N PHE A 209 -2.89 -34.82 -22.34
CA PHE A 209 -1.62 -35.14 -23.00
C PHE A 209 -0.94 -33.86 -23.46
N GLU A 210 0.31 -33.66 -23.09
CA GLU A 210 1.08 -32.47 -23.45
C GLU A 210 2.59 -32.73 -23.54
N SER A 211 3.33 -31.79 -24.13
CA SER A 211 4.79 -31.85 -24.13
C SER A 211 5.36 -31.45 -22.77
N ASN A 212 6.60 -31.85 -22.48
CA ASN A 212 7.25 -31.56 -21.19
C ASN A 212 7.28 -30.05 -20.84
N GLY A 213 7.46 -29.18 -21.84
CA GLY A 213 7.47 -27.72 -21.66
C GLY A 213 6.09 -27.06 -21.56
N SER A 214 5.01 -27.82 -21.76
CA SER A 214 3.65 -27.29 -21.68
C SER A 214 3.17 -27.19 -20.23
N TYR A 215 2.32 -26.20 -19.96
CA TYR A 215 1.67 -25.96 -18.67
C TYR A 215 0.16 -26.21 -18.70
N VAL A 216 -0.40 -26.51 -19.88
CA VAL A 216 -1.86 -26.63 -20.07
C VAL A 216 -2.46 -27.68 -19.15
N GLY A 217 -1.85 -28.87 -19.04
CA GLY A 217 -2.32 -29.93 -18.15
C GLY A 217 -2.31 -29.49 -16.69
N ARG A 218 -1.20 -28.92 -16.22
CA ARG A 218 -1.06 -28.39 -14.84
C ARG A 218 -2.07 -27.29 -14.55
N GLU A 219 -2.30 -26.37 -15.48
CA GLU A 219 -3.30 -25.31 -15.34
C GLU A 219 -4.74 -25.87 -15.26
N VAL A 220 -5.08 -26.84 -16.12
CA VAL A 220 -6.42 -27.47 -16.12
C VAL A 220 -6.64 -28.28 -14.84
N ILE A 221 -5.61 -28.99 -14.35
CA ILE A 221 -5.66 -29.69 -13.04
C ILE A 221 -6.02 -28.69 -11.93
N LEU A 222 -5.32 -27.56 -11.87
CA LEU A 222 -5.56 -26.54 -10.84
C LEU A 222 -6.93 -25.85 -11.00
N ASP A 223 -7.42 -25.67 -12.23
CA ASP A 223 -8.74 -25.08 -12.51
C ASP A 223 -9.92 -25.90 -11.99
N LEU A 224 -9.73 -27.21 -11.90
CA LEU A 224 -10.75 -28.18 -11.53
C LEU A 224 -10.67 -28.60 -10.05
N ILE A 225 -9.70 -28.07 -9.28
CA ILE A 225 -9.59 -28.25 -7.81
C ILE A 225 -10.93 -28.10 -7.06
N PRO A 226 -11.73 -27.05 -7.30
CA PRO A 226 -12.94 -26.85 -6.52
C PRO A 226 -14.10 -27.70 -7.02
N TYR A 227 -13.93 -28.57 -8.02
CA TYR A 227 -15.00 -29.36 -8.62
C TYR A 227 -15.04 -30.79 -8.06
N GLU A 228 -16.24 -31.36 -7.98
CA GLU A 228 -16.51 -32.75 -7.59
C GLU A 228 -16.80 -33.62 -8.80
N ASN A 229 -16.75 -34.94 -8.61
CA ASN A 229 -17.04 -35.97 -9.60
C ASN A 229 -16.11 -35.95 -10.83
N ILE A 230 -14.96 -35.28 -10.73
CA ILE A 230 -13.94 -35.25 -11.76
C ILE A 230 -12.55 -35.30 -11.15
N MET A 231 -11.70 -36.14 -11.73
CA MET A 231 -10.25 -36.13 -11.53
C MET A 231 -9.60 -35.68 -12.83
N VAL A 232 -8.59 -34.81 -12.72
CA VAL A 232 -7.77 -34.41 -13.86
C VAL A 232 -6.33 -34.83 -13.60
N SER A 233 -5.71 -35.44 -14.60
CA SER A 233 -4.29 -35.80 -14.59
C SER A 233 -3.66 -35.36 -15.91
N ARG A 234 -2.33 -35.36 -15.97
CA ARG A 234 -1.58 -35.06 -17.19
C ARG A 234 -0.69 -36.23 -17.56
N ALA A 235 -0.42 -36.40 -18.85
CA ALA A 235 0.53 -37.39 -19.36
C ALA A 235 1.43 -36.72 -20.42
N LEU A 236 2.66 -37.21 -20.55
CA LEU A 236 3.60 -36.69 -21.54
C LEU A 236 3.41 -37.36 -22.89
N ASP A 237 3.85 -36.70 -23.95
CA ASP A 237 3.79 -37.20 -25.32
C ASP A 237 4.94 -38.17 -25.69
N THR A 238 5.56 -38.79 -24.70
CA THR A 238 6.74 -39.66 -24.85
C THR A 238 6.42 -41.01 -25.50
N ASP A 239 5.28 -41.60 -25.15
CA ASP A 239 4.84 -42.90 -25.68
C ASP A 239 3.98 -42.72 -26.94
N LYS A 240 4.63 -42.55 -28.08
CA LYS A 240 3.94 -42.34 -29.37
C LYS A 240 3.07 -43.52 -29.79
N ALA A 241 3.45 -44.74 -29.42
CA ALA A 241 2.67 -45.95 -29.74
C ALA A 241 1.34 -45.93 -28.99
N PHE A 242 1.37 -45.64 -27.69
CA PHE A 242 0.18 -45.50 -26.87
C PHE A 242 -0.71 -44.32 -27.29
N LEU A 243 -0.13 -43.17 -27.66
CA LEU A 243 -0.92 -42.07 -28.24
C LEU A 243 -1.67 -42.50 -29.51
N GLY A 244 -1.03 -43.33 -30.35
CA GLY A 244 -1.63 -43.90 -31.55
C GLY A 244 -2.83 -44.80 -31.25
N THR A 245 -2.78 -45.63 -30.21
CA THR A 245 -3.91 -46.49 -29.82
C THR A 245 -5.12 -45.68 -29.32
N LEU A 246 -4.87 -44.51 -28.73
CA LEU A 246 -5.91 -43.57 -28.31
C LEU A 246 -6.39 -42.62 -29.42
N GLY A 247 -5.77 -42.66 -30.61
CA GLY A 247 -6.10 -41.78 -31.74
C GLY A 247 -5.62 -40.33 -31.58
N ILE A 248 -4.61 -40.07 -30.75
CA ILE A 248 -4.07 -38.73 -30.48
C ILE A 248 -2.97 -38.39 -31.50
N THR A 249 -3.21 -37.40 -32.36
CA THR A 249 -2.26 -36.97 -33.41
C THR A 249 -1.47 -35.71 -33.06
N SER A 250 -1.95 -34.89 -32.12
CA SER A 250 -1.31 -33.64 -31.70
C SER A 250 -1.51 -33.37 -30.21
N VAL A 251 -0.62 -32.57 -29.62
CA VAL A 251 -0.71 -32.13 -28.22
C VAL A 251 -0.67 -30.59 -28.13
N PRO A 252 -1.36 -29.96 -27.16
CA PRO A 252 -2.09 -30.60 -26.07
C PRO A 252 -3.46 -31.16 -26.50
N SER A 253 -3.81 -32.31 -25.95
CA SER A 253 -5.09 -33.02 -26.19
C SER A 253 -5.66 -33.53 -24.88
N CYS A 254 -6.99 -33.63 -24.76
CA CYS A 254 -7.65 -34.13 -23.55
C CYS A 254 -8.41 -35.41 -23.87
N TYR A 255 -8.15 -36.48 -23.12
CA TYR A 255 -8.86 -37.75 -23.19
C TYR A 255 -9.75 -37.88 -21.95
N LEU A 256 -11.01 -38.28 -22.12
CA LEU A 256 -11.98 -38.33 -21.02
C LEU A 256 -12.51 -39.76 -20.86
N ILE A 257 -12.42 -40.27 -19.63
CA ILE A 257 -13.06 -41.51 -19.19
C ILE A 257 -14.32 -41.13 -18.41
N TYR A 258 -15.46 -41.66 -18.83
CA TYR A 258 -16.77 -41.39 -18.24
C TYR A 258 -17.06 -42.36 -17.10
N PRO A 259 -17.94 -41.99 -16.14
CA PRO A 259 -18.35 -42.87 -15.03
C PRO A 259 -18.90 -44.23 -15.45
N ASN A 260 -19.46 -44.34 -16.67
CA ASN A 260 -20.02 -45.56 -17.23
C ASN A 260 -18.99 -46.45 -17.95
N GLY A 261 -17.70 -46.11 -17.91
CA GLY A 261 -16.60 -46.84 -18.56
C GLY A 261 -16.36 -46.47 -20.03
N SER A 262 -17.29 -45.75 -20.67
CA SER A 262 -17.02 -45.20 -22.01
C SER A 262 -15.90 -44.16 -21.93
N HIS A 263 -15.11 -44.04 -22.99
CA HIS A 263 -13.98 -43.12 -23.01
C HIS A 263 -13.66 -42.65 -24.43
N GLY A 264 -13.01 -41.50 -24.56
CA GLY A 264 -12.64 -40.96 -25.86
C GLY A 264 -11.97 -39.60 -25.82
N LEU A 265 -11.55 -39.12 -26.99
CA LEU A 265 -10.94 -37.81 -27.15
C LEU A 265 -11.98 -36.70 -26.99
N VAL A 266 -11.64 -35.67 -26.20
CA VAL A 266 -12.45 -34.46 -26.05
C VAL A 266 -12.23 -33.55 -27.26
N ASN A 267 -13.27 -33.38 -28.07
CA ASN A 267 -13.25 -32.49 -29.23
C ASN A 267 -13.46 -31.03 -28.79
N VAL A 268 -12.36 -30.30 -28.60
CA VAL A 268 -12.38 -28.84 -28.39
C VAL A 268 -12.02 -28.09 -29.67
N ALA A 269 -12.59 -26.90 -29.86
CA ALA A 269 -12.31 -26.09 -31.05
C ALA A 269 -10.87 -25.56 -31.11
N LYS A 270 -10.23 -25.38 -29.94
CA LYS A 270 -8.83 -24.95 -29.82
C LYS A 270 -8.15 -25.70 -28.66
N PRO A 271 -6.89 -26.13 -28.82
CA PRO A 271 -6.14 -26.85 -27.78
C PRO A 271 -5.58 -25.87 -26.73
N LEU A 272 -6.47 -25.16 -26.01
CA LEU A 272 -6.12 -24.15 -25.00
C LEU A 272 -6.72 -24.52 -23.64
N ARG A 273 -6.05 -24.12 -22.54
CA ARG A 273 -6.53 -24.27 -21.15
C ARG A 273 -8.02 -23.94 -21.02
N SER A 274 -8.45 -22.77 -21.50
CA SER A 274 -9.83 -22.31 -21.34
C SER A 274 -10.86 -23.24 -21.98
N PHE A 275 -10.55 -23.87 -23.12
CA PHE A 275 -11.45 -24.79 -23.80
C PHE A 275 -11.56 -26.11 -23.04
N PHE A 276 -10.44 -26.67 -22.60
CA PHE A 276 -10.42 -27.89 -21.79
C PHE A 276 -11.14 -27.66 -20.45
N SER A 277 -10.74 -26.63 -19.70
CA SER A 277 -11.35 -26.30 -18.41
C SER A 277 -12.86 -26.04 -18.56
N SER A 278 -13.29 -25.30 -19.57
CA SER A 278 -14.72 -25.04 -19.80
C SER A 278 -15.50 -26.31 -20.13
N HIS A 279 -14.96 -27.18 -20.99
CA HIS A 279 -15.62 -28.42 -21.36
C HIS A 279 -15.80 -29.33 -20.13
N LEU A 280 -14.72 -29.53 -19.37
CA LEU A 280 -14.73 -30.38 -18.18
C LEU A 280 -15.65 -29.83 -17.07
N LYS A 281 -15.66 -28.50 -16.87
CA LYS A 281 -16.57 -27.83 -15.91
C LYS A 281 -18.05 -27.90 -16.32
N SER A 282 -18.36 -28.24 -17.57
CA SER A 282 -19.73 -28.30 -18.10
C SER A 282 -20.34 -29.70 -18.12
N LEU A 283 -19.59 -30.73 -17.73
CA LEU A 283 -20.07 -32.11 -17.70
C LEU A 283 -21.23 -32.27 -16.69
N PRO A 284 -22.25 -33.11 -16.96
CA PRO A 284 -23.52 -33.13 -16.21
C PRO A 284 -23.41 -33.27 -14.69
N ASP A 285 -22.47 -34.09 -14.19
CA ASP A 285 -22.32 -34.35 -12.76
C ASP A 285 -21.17 -33.56 -12.12
N VAL A 286 -20.43 -32.78 -12.92
CA VAL A 286 -19.30 -31.99 -12.46
C VAL A 286 -19.79 -30.68 -11.89
N ARG A 287 -19.78 -30.60 -10.56
CA ARG A 287 -20.27 -29.43 -9.82
C ARG A 287 -19.18 -28.81 -8.98
N LYS A 288 -19.22 -27.49 -8.85
CA LYS A 288 -18.29 -26.76 -7.98
C LYS A 288 -18.70 -26.89 -6.52
N LYS A 289 -17.80 -27.31 -5.64
CA LYS A 289 -17.96 -27.27 -4.18
C LYS A 289 -18.26 -25.85 -3.75
N SER A 290 -19.22 -25.69 -2.84
CA SER A 290 -19.35 -24.45 -2.07
C SER A 290 -18.17 -24.38 -1.11
N LEU A 291 -17.05 -23.82 -1.57
CA LEU A 291 -15.91 -23.57 -0.69
C LEU A 291 -16.25 -22.38 0.21
N PHE A 292 -16.37 -22.62 1.51
CA PHE A 292 -16.18 -21.57 2.52
C PHE A 292 -14.72 -21.13 2.46
N LEU A 293 -14.38 -20.29 1.48
CA LEU A 293 -13.15 -19.48 1.59
C LEU A 293 -13.26 -18.69 2.91
N PRO A 294 -12.15 -18.47 3.65
CA PRO A 294 -12.19 -17.61 4.82
C PRO A 294 -12.97 -16.35 4.49
N GLU A 295 -13.94 -16.00 5.33
CA GLU A 295 -14.81 -14.86 5.10
C GLU A 295 -13.93 -13.63 4.83
N LYS A 296 -13.96 -13.12 3.59
CA LYS A 296 -13.38 -11.80 3.30
C LYS A 296 -14.02 -10.84 4.29
N SER A 297 -13.24 -10.01 4.96
CA SER A 297 -13.82 -9.14 5.97
C SER A 297 -14.78 -8.18 5.25
N ASN A 298 -16.09 -8.37 5.44
CA ASN A 298 -17.09 -7.45 4.89
C ASN A 298 -17.17 -6.20 5.78
N LYS A 299 -16.03 -5.59 6.12
CA LYS A 299 -16.07 -4.24 6.64
C LYS A 299 -16.44 -3.34 5.47
N GLU A 300 -17.69 -2.90 5.46
CA GLU A 300 -18.11 -1.79 4.59
C GLU A 300 -17.12 -0.64 4.81
N GLU A 301 -16.28 -0.43 3.82
CA GLU A 301 -15.19 0.52 3.88
C GLU A 301 -15.82 1.92 3.92
N LYS A 302 -15.68 2.63 5.05
CA LYS A 302 -15.98 4.05 5.11
C LYS A 302 -15.07 4.70 4.09
N SER A 303 -15.62 5.05 2.93
CA SER A 303 -14.94 5.87 1.94
C SER A 303 -14.61 7.18 2.66
N GLU A 304 -13.34 7.38 3.03
CA GLU A 304 -12.90 8.68 3.51
C GLU A 304 -13.13 9.66 2.35
N VAL A 305 -14.20 10.44 2.45
CA VAL A 305 -14.47 11.52 1.51
C VAL A 305 -13.42 12.58 1.78
N VAL A 306 -12.30 12.50 1.07
CA VAL A 306 -11.27 13.54 1.13
C VAL A 306 -11.85 14.80 0.51
N VAL A 307 -12.13 15.79 1.36
CA VAL A 307 -12.60 17.10 0.94
C VAL A 307 -11.50 17.78 0.11
N TRP A 308 -11.85 18.11 -1.13
CA TRP A 308 -11.00 18.87 -2.04
C TRP A 308 -10.71 20.25 -1.46
N LYS A 309 -9.45 20.68 -1.48
CA LYS A 309 -9.02 21.97 -0.95
C LYS A 309 -8.69 22.89 -2.11
N GLU A 310 -9.31 24.06 -2.17
CA GLU A 310 -8.92 25.08 -3.14
C GLU A 310 -7.49 25.56 -2.87
N PHE A 311 -6.70 25.73 -3.92
CA PHE A 311 -5.30 26.14 -3.82
C PHE A 311 -4.84 26.91 -5.06
N ASP A 312 -3.86 27.80 -4.88
CA ASP A 312 -3.20 28.52 -5.96
C ASP A 312 -2.02 27.70 -6.49
N ARG A 313 -2.02 27.41 -7.79
CA ARG A 313 -0.97 26.66 -8.47
C ARG A 313 0.36 27.41 -8.53
N ALA A 314 0.34 28.74 -8.41
CA ALA A 314 1.53 29.57 -8.36
C ALA A 314 2.23 29.53 -6.98
N LYS A 315 1.57 28.98 -5.94
CA LYS A 315 2.08 28.94 -4.56
C LYS A 315 2.66 27.58 -4.18
N LEU A 316 3.66 27.65 -3.29
CA LEU A 316 4.21 26.49 -2.60
C LEU A 316 3.57 26.40 -1.21
N TYR A 317 3.14 25.21 -0.79
CA TYR A 317 2.45 25.02 0.49
C TYR A 317 3.33 24.31 1.52
N THR A 318 3.45 24.88 2.72
CA THR A 318 4.21 24.27 3.82
C THR A 318 3.64 22.91 4.22
N ALA A 319 2.32 22.76 4.20
CA ALA A 319 1.65 21.48 4.47
C ALA A 319 2.12 20.34 3.55
N ASP A 320 2.37 20.61 2.26
CA ASP A 320 2.90 19.60 1.33
C ASP A 320 4.33 19.19 1.73
N LEU A 321 5.18 20.16 2.06
CA LEU A 321 6.57 19.91 2.41
C LEU A 321 6.71 19.19 3.76
N GLU A 322 5.98 19.61 4.79
CA GLU A 322 5.95 18.95 6.10
C GLU A 322 5.36 17.54 6.01
N SER A 323 4.33 17.34 5.19
CA SER A 323 3.79 16.00 4.90
C SER A 323 4.81 15.13 4.18
N GLY A 324 5.61 15.70 3.27
CA GLY A 324 6.73 15.00 2.64
C GLY A 324 7.80 14.57 3.65
N LEU A 325 8.15 15.43 4.61
CA LEU A 325 9.07 15.08 5.70
C LEU A 325 8.50 14.03 6.64
N HIS A 326 7.20 14.12 6.99
CA HIS A 326 6.50 13.09 7.73
C HIS A 326 6.66 11.74 7.02
N TYR A 327 6.36 11.70 5.72
CA TYR A 327 6.39 10.47 4.94
C TYR A 327 7.81 9.87 4.85
N LEU A 328 8.79 10.73 4.59
CA LEU A 328 10.21 10.36 4.56
C LEU A 328 10.67 9.73 5.88
N LEU A 329 10.37 10.37 7.00
CA LEU A 329 10.88 9.97 8.32
C LEU A 329 10.08 8.84 8.96
N ARG A 330 8.77 8.77 8.70
CA ARG A 330 7.85 7.84 9.36
C ARG A 330 7.37 6.69 8.49
N VAL A 331 7.50 6.77 7.16
CA VAL A 331 7.03 5.73 6.23
C VAL A 331 8.18 5.10 5.46
N GLU A 332 8.95 5.89 4.70
CA GLU A 332 10.07 5.35 3.92
C GLU A 332 11.15 4.75 4.82
N LEU A 333 11.58 5.51 5.83
CA LEU A 333 12.61 5.05 6.76
C LEU A 333 12.13 3.86 7.61
N ALA A 334 10.82 3.73 7.82
CA ALA A 334 10.22 2.65 8.59
C ALA A 334 10.45 1.27 7.96
N ALA A 335 10.72 1.20 6.66
CA ALA A 335 11.10 -0.04 5.98
C ALA A 335 12.43 -0.63 6.48
N HIS A 336 13.25 0.15 7.19
CA HIS A 336 14.55 -0.27 7.71
C HIS A 336 14.48 -0.54 9.21
N ARG A 337 15.05 -1.67 9.67
CA ARG A 337 15.15 -1.98 11.12
C ARG A 337 16.15 -1.08 11.83
N SER A 338 17.26 -0.79 11.15
CA SER A 338 18.36 0.01 11.65
C SER A 338 19.16 0.55 10.47
N LEU A 339 19.78 1.70 10.65
CA LEU A 339 20.68 2.30 9.68
C LEU A 339 22.13 2.03 10.10
N ALA A 340 22.93 1.47 9.19
CA ALA A 340 24.36 1.25 9.41
C ALA A 340 25.16 1.53 8.13
N GLY A 341 26.47 1.79 8.28
CA GLY A 341 27.39 1.97 7.15
C GLY A 341 26.90 3.01 6.13
N ALA A 342 26.78 2.60 4.86
CA ALA A 342 26.36 3.48 3.78
C ALA A 342 24.94 4.07 3.94
N GLN A 343 24.02 3.34 4.57
CA GLN A 343 22.66 3.84 4.84
C GLN A 343 22.70 4.96 5.87
N LEU A 344 23.41 4.75 6.98
CA LEU A 344 23.56 5.76 8.02
C LEU A 344 24.27 7.01 7.50
N LYS A 345 25.34 6.85 6.71
CA LYS A 345 26.03 7.98 6.07
C LYS A 345 25.08 8.75 5.14
N THR A 346 24.34 8.06 4.29
CA THR A 346 23.37 8.68 3.38
C THR A 346 22.30 9.46 4.15
N PHE A 347 21.79 8.90 5.25
CA PHE A 347 20.80 9.56 6.08
C PHE A 347 21.38 10.81 6.77
N ARG A 348 22.59 10.74 7.33
CA ARG A 348 23.30 11.89 7.91
C ARG A 348 23.49 13.02 6.91
N ASP A 349 24.01 12.70 5.72
CA ASP A 349 24.24 13.66 4.64
C ASP A 349 22.92 14.34 4.23
N PHE A 350 21.87 13.54 4.02
CA PHE A 350 20.57 14.04 3.60
C PHE A 350 19.89 14.90 4.66
N VAL A 351 19.86 14.46 5.92
CA VAL A 351 19.31 15.25 7.04
C VAL A 351 20.07 16.56 7.21
N THR A 352 21.40 16.57 7.03
CA THR A 352 22.20 17.81 7.10
C THR A 352 21.78 18.81 6.03
N VAL A 353 21.62 18.36 4.78
CA VAL A 353 21.15 19.20 3.67
C VAL A 353 19.75 19.74 3.95
N VAL A 354 18.83 18.88 4.41
CA VAL A 354 17.45 19.28 4.72
C VAL A 354 17.41 20.26 5.89
N ALA A 355 18.10 19.99 7.00
CA ALA A 355 18.10 20.86 8.18
C ALA A 355 18.62 22.27 7.87
N LYS A 356 19.64 22.39 7.02
CA LYS A 356 20.22 23.69 6.65
C LYS A 356 19.43 24.48 5.63
N LEU A 357 18.69 23.81 4.74
CA LEU A 357 18.04 24.45 3.59
C LEU A 357 16.52 24.49 3.68
N PHE A 358 15.87 23.78 4.60
CA PHE A 358 14.42 23.69 4.66
C PHE A 358 13.80 25.03 5.10
N PRO A 359 12.94 25.69 4.28
CA PRO A 359 12.45 27.03 4.58
C PRO A 359 11.17 27.07 5.44
N GLY A 360 10.73 25.95 6.01
CA GLY A 360 9.46 25.86 6.74
C GLY A 360 9.42 26.49 8.13
N ARG A 361 8.38 26.14 8.90
CA ARG A 361 8.08 26.73 10.21
C ARG A 361 9.21 26.54 11.22
N PRO A 362 9.38 27.47 12.18
CA PRO A 362 10.42 27.38 13.20
C PRO A 362 10.44 26.06 13.96
N ALA A 363 9.27 25.47 14.24
CA ALA A 363 9.19 24.22 14.99
C ALA A 363 9.74 23.00 14.23
N VAL A 364 9.56 22.97 12.91
CA VAL A 364 10.09 21.91 12.05
C VAL A 364 11.57 22.11 11.80
N LYS A 365 12.02 23.36 11.62
CA LYS A 365 13.46 23.69 11.55
C LYS A 365 14.19 23.22 12.79
N LYS A 366 13.68 23.57 13.98
CA LYS A 366 14.25 23.14 15.26
C LYS A 366 14.30 21.62 15.40
N LEU A 367 13.27 20.90 14.92
CA LEU A 367 13.28 19.44 14.86
C LEU A 367 14.44 18.93 14.00
N LEU A 368 14.57 19.44 12.77
CA LEU A 368 15.58 19.01 11.82
C LEU A 368 17.00 19.32 12.32
N GLU A 369 17.21 20.48 12.93
CA GLU A 369 18.47 20.87 13.58
C GLU A 369 18.80 19.93 14.74
N THR A 370 17.83 19.62 15.60
CA THR A 370 18.02 18.68 16.72
C THR A 370 18.35 17.28 16.20
N LEU A 371 17.66 16.82 15.15
CA LEU A 371 17.94 15.53 14.52
C LEU A 371 19.34 15.52 13.88
N GLN A 372 19.72 16.59 13.19
CA GLN A 372 21.05 16.74 12.60
C GLN A 372 22.14 16.70 13.68
N GLU A 373 22.00 17.49 14.74
CA GLU A 373 22.97 17.57 15.83
C GLU A 373 23.09 16.23 16.55
N TRP A 374 21.96 15.58 16.84
CA TRP A 374 21.95 14.25 17.43
C TRP A 374 22.67 13.23 16.53
N LEU A 375 22.40 13.23 15.22
CA LEU A 375 23.06 12.33 14.27
C LEU A 375 24.57 12.58 14.11
N ALA A 376 25.00 13.84 14.23
CA ALA A 376 26.41 14.24 14.14
C ALA A 376 27.21 13.86 15.39
N ASN A 377 26.60 13.99 16.57
CA ASN A 377 27.25 13.74 17.85
C ASN A 377 27.16 12.29 18.34
N LEU A 378 26.35 11.45 17.69
CA LEU A 378 26.16 10.06 18.11
C LEU A 378 27.32 9.16 17.61
N PRO A 379 28.16 8.60 18.49
CA PRO A 379 29.31 7.77 18.12
C PRO A 379 28.89 6.30 17.87
N LEU A 380 27.76 6.10 17.21
CA LEU A 380 27.24 4.77 16.87
C LEU A 380 27.39 4.50 15.38
N ASP A 381 27.91 3.32 15.05
CA ASP A 381 28.00 2.81 13.67
C ASP A 381 26.65 2.28 13.16
N LYS A 382 25.70 2.07 14.07
CA LYS A 382 24.38 1.53 13.82
C LYS A 382 23.34 2.20 14.69
N ILE A 383 22.27 2.70 14.08
CA ILE A 383 21.16 3.37 14.77
C ILE A 383 19.86 2.60 14.51
N PRO A 384 19.16 2.10 15.54
CA PRO A 384 17.82 1.53 15.37
C PRO A 384 16.84 2.58 14.84
N TYR A 385 15.97 2.23 13.89
CA TYR A 385 14.97 3.15 13.35
C TYR A 385 14.09 3.77 14.46
N ASN A 386 13.70 2.97 15.45
CA ASN A 386 12.88 3.43 16.57
C ASN A 386 13.55 4.57 17.37
N ALA A 387 14.88 4.63 17.45
CA ALA A 387 15.56 5.75 18.12
C ALA A 387 15.40 7.06 17.34
N ILE A 388 15.43 7.00 16.01
CA ILE A 388 15.16 8.14 15.13
C ILE A 388 13.69 8.56 15.28
N LEU A 389 12.77 7.58 15.26
CA LEU A 389 11.34 7.81 15.39
C LEU A 389 10.98 8.44 16.74
N ASP A 390 11.63 8.04 17.83
CA ASP A 390 11.44 8.61 19.17
C ASP A 390 11.78 10.10 19.23
N LEU A 391 12.84 10.52 18.52
CA LEU A 391 13.21 11.93 18.36
C LEU A 391 12.21 12.67 17.48
N VAL A 392 11.85 12.10 16.33
CA VAL A 392 10.89 12.70 15.38
C VAL A 392 9.49 12.89 16.00
N ASN A 393 9.06 11.94 16.84
CA ASN A 393 7.81 12.03 17.59
C ASN A 393 7.93 12.86 18.87
N ASN A 394 9.08 13.48 19.10
CA ASN A 394 9.37 14.32 20.27
C ASN A 394 8.96 13.63 21.59
N LYS A 395 9.33 12.35 21.77
CA LYS A 395 9.01 11.61 23.01
C LYS A 395 9.62 12.25 24.26
N MET A 396 10.70 13.01 24.11
CA MET A 396 11.34 13.79 25.17
C MET A 396 10.60 15.10 25.50
N GLN A 397 9.50 15.42 24.80
CA GLN A 397 8.67 16.61 25.01
C GLN A 397 9.47 17.92 24.99
N ILE A 398 10.46 18.02 24.10
CA ILE A 398 11.28 19.22 23.93
C ILE A 398 10.42 20.34 23.37
N SER A 399 10.34 21.45 24.09
CA SER A 399 9.52 22.60 23.70
C SER A 399 9.93 23.17 22.34
N GLY A 400 8.91 23.47 21.52
CA GLY A 400 9.09 24.10 20.22
C GLY A 400 9.56 23.15 19.10
N ILE A 401 9.64 21.84 19.33
CA ILE A 401 9.95 20.84 18.29
C ILE A 401 8.65 20.14 17.89
N PHE A 402 8.32 20.18 16.60
CA PHE A 402 7.11 19.54 16.09
C PHE A 402 7.21 19.23 14.60
N LEU A 403 6.70 18.08 14.20
CA LEU A 403 6.37 17.72 12.83
C LEU A 403 5.02 17.03 12.83
N THR A 404 4.12 17.48 11.95
CA THR A 404 2.75 16.96 11.86
C THR A 404 2.69 15.43 11.92
N SER A 405 1.79 14.89 12.74
CA SER A 405 1.48 13.46 12.83
C SER A 405 0.56 13.00 11.70
N HIS A 406 -0.09 13.92 10.99
CA HIS A 406 -1.03 13.60 9.93
C HIS A 406 -0.58 14.19 8.61
N VAL A 407 -0.63 13.37 7.57
CA VAL A 407 -0.34 13.75 6.19
C VAL A 407 -1.49 14.59 5.65
N LYS A 408 -1.18 15.79 5.15
CA LYS A 408 -2.16 16.70 4.57
C LYS A 408 -1.63 17.30 3.28
N TRP A 409 -2.18 16.83 2.17
CA TRP A 409 -1.86 17.36 0.84
C TRP A 409 -2.76 18.55 0.49
N VAL A 410 -2.15 19.61 -0.05
CA VAL A 410 -2.82 20.80 -0.59
C VAL A 410 -2.48 20.94 -2.06
N GLY A 411 -1.29 21.45 -2.40
CA GLY A 411 -0.85 21.54 -3.80
C GLY A 411 -0.41 20.19 -4.38
N CYS A 412 -0.22 19.18 -3.54
CA CYS A 412 0.06 17.79 -3.92
C CYS A 412 -1.14 16.85 -3.74
N GLN A 413 -2.34 17.37 -3.46
CA GLN A 413 -3.54 16.54 -3.37
C GLN A 413 -3.86 15.91 -4.73
N GLY A 414 -4.27 14.64 -4.72
CA GLY A 414 -4.69 13.93 -5.92
C GLY A 414 -6.20 13.91 -6.10
N SER A 415 -6.67 13.64 -7.33
CA SER A 415 -8.07 13.30 -7.58
C SER A 415 -8.48 11.96 -6.96
N ARG A 416 -7.50 11.10 -6.65
CA ARG A 416 -7.64 9.85 -5.89
C ARG A 416 -6.52 9.76 -4.84
N LEU A 417 -6.72 8.92 -3.83
CA LEU A 417 -5.85 8.82 -2.64
C LEU A 417 -4.42 8.36 -2.99
N GLU A 418 -4.32 7.47 -3.98
CA GLU A 418 -3.10 6.85 -4.46
C GLU A 418 -2.28 7.76 -5.39
N LEU A 419 -2.86 8.88 -5.85
CA LEU A 419 -2.26 9.74 -6.87
C LEU A 419 -1.58 10.97 -6.26
N ARG A 420 -0.48 11.38 -6.90
CA ARG A 420 0.37 12.53 -6.54
C ARG A 420 1.07 12.42 -5.18
N GLY A 421 0.35 12.68 -4.10
CA GLY A 421 0.79 12.65 -2.70
C GLY A 421 2.29 12.80 -2.47
N TYR A 422 2.91 11.74 -1.93
CA TYR A 422 4.31 11.74 -1.51
C TYR A 422 5.31 12.01 -2.65
N PRO A 423 5.26 11.34 -3.82
CA PRO A 423 6.14 11.68 -4.94
C PRO A 423 6.08 13.17 -5.35
N CYS A 424 4.88 13.76 -5.36
CA CYS A 424 4.73 15.19 -5.65
C CYS A 424 5.44 16.07 -4.61
N SER A 425 5.26 15.79 -3.32
CA SER A 425 5.89 16.59 -2.26
C SER A 425 7.39 16.40 -2.22
N LEU A 426 7.88 15.21 -2.55
CA LEU A 426 9.31 14.94 -2.62
C LEU A 426 9.98 15.73 -3.76
N TRP A 427 9.37 15.79 -4.94
CA TRP A 427 9.84 16.66 -6.03
C TRP A 427 9.85 18.13 -5.64
N LYS A 428 8.78 18.61 -4.97
CA LYS A 428 8.73 19.99 -4.45
C LYS A 428 9.85 20.24 -3.44
N LEU A 429 10.06 19.32 -2.49
CA LEU A 429 11.13 19.41 -1.50
C LEU A 429 12.50 19.51 -2.18
N PHE A 430 12.79 18.64 -3.15
CA PHE A 430 14.08 18.65 -3.85
C PHE A 430 14.33 19.96 -4.60
N HIS A 431 13.32 20.47 -5.32
CA HIS A 431 13.40 21.77 -5.96
C HIS A 431 13.65 22.89 -4.95
N THR A 432 12.90 22.92 -3.86
CA THR A 432 13.12 23.85 -2.75
C THR A 432 14.55 23.79 -2.23
N LEU A 433 15.11 22.61 -1.95
CA LEU A 433 16.48 22.47 -1.46
C LEU A 433 17.51 23.01 -2.47
N THR A 434 17.35 22.70 -3.76
CA THR A 434 18.27 23.21 -4.79
C THR A 434 18.21 24.73 -4.92
N VAL A 435 17.01 25.32 -4.85
CA VAL A 435 16.82 26.78 -4.89
C VAL A 435 17.42 27.43 -3.66
N GLN A 436 17.15 26.91 -2.46
CA GLN A 436 17.67 27.47 -1.21
C GLN A 436 19.21 27.42 -1.16
N ALA A 437 19.84 26.34 -1.67
CA ALA A 437 21.30 26.27 -1.77
C ALA A 437 21.88 27.25 -2.81
N SER A 438 21.12 27.56 -3.86
CA SER A 438 21.53 28.54 -4.88
C SER A 438 21.38 29.98 -4.38
N THR A 439 20.33 30.29 -3.61
CA THR A 439 20.05 31.64 -3.11
C THR A 439 20.80 31.97 -1.81
N HIS A 440 21.17 30.95 -1.01
CA HIS A 440 21.86 31.09 0.27
C HIS A 440 23.11 30.19 0.30
N PRO A 441 24.18 30.53 -0.45
CA PRO A 441 25.37 29.69 -0.55
C PRO A 441 26.07 29.42 0.79
N GLU A 442 25.92 30.34 1.76
CA GLU A 442 26.44 30.21 3.13
C GLU A 442 25.68 29.19 3.99
N ALA A 443 24.46 28.79 3.60
CA ALA A 443 23.63 27.91 4.42
C ALA A 443 24.28 26.53 4.67
N LEU A 444 25.14 26.08 3.76
CA LEU A 444 25.89 24.82 3.88
C LEU A 444 27.31 24.99 4.46
N ALA A 445 27.68 26.20 4.93
CA ALA A 445 28.99 26.45 5.51
C ALA A 445 29.25 25.53 6.71
N GLY A 446 30.48 25.02 6.80
CA GLY A 446 30.91 24.13 7.89
C GLY A 446 30.29 22.72 7.90
N THR A 447 29.49 22.35 6.89
CA THR A 447 28.90 21.00 6.80
C THR A 447 29.73 20.00 5.98
N GLY A 448 30.79 20.48 5.32
CA GLY A 448 31.54 19.72 4.32
C GLY A 448 30.92 19.76 2.91
N PHE A 449 29.71 20.32 2.75
CA PHE A 449 29.06 20.53 1.46
C PHE A 449 29.28 21.93 0.87
N GLU A 450 29.97 22.81 1.60
CA GLU A 450 30.27 24.17 1.18
C GLU A 450 31.00 24.22 -0.16
N GLY A 451 30.60 25.14 -1.04
CA GLY A 451 31.21 25.31 -2.36
C GLY A 451 31.02 24.17 -3.36
N HIS A 452 30.36 23.07 -2.98
CA HIS A 452 30.16 21.92 -3.87
C HIS A 452 28.87 22.09 -4.69
N PRO A 453 28.95 22.36 -6.01
CA PRO A 453 27.76 22.67 -6.82
C PRO A 453 26.75 21.53 -6.92
N GLN A 454 27.19 20.29 -6.68
CA GLN A 454 26.36 19.09 -6.75
C GLN A 454 25.93 18.55 -5.39
N ALA A 455 26.30 19.19 -4.26
CA ALA A 455 26.08 18.62 -2.93
C ALA A 455 24.62 18.20 -2.70
N VAL A 456 23.67 19.09 -3.00
CA VAL A 456 22.23 18.83 -2.84
C VAL A 456 21.77 17.69 -3.78
N LEU A 457 22.19 17.72 -5.04
CA LEU A 457 21.83 16.67 -6.02
C LEU A 457 22.40 15.31 -5.64
N GLN A 458 23.63 15.24 -5.13
CA GLN A 458 24.27 14.00 -4.68
C GLN A 458 23.62 13.47 -3.41
N ALA A 459 23.23 14.33 -2.47
CA ALA A 459 22.45 13.93 -1.30
C ALA A 459 21.08 13.35 -1.72
N ILE A 460 20.38 14.01 -2.64
CA ILE A 460 19.12 13.51 -3.22
C ILE A 460 19.33 12.16 -3.92
N ARG A 461 20.32 12.05 -4.81
CA ARG A 461 20.63 10.81 -5.55
C ARG A 461 20.86 9.64 -4.60
N ARG A 462 21.69 9.83 -3.57
CA ARG A 462 21.98 8.79 -2.57
C ARG A 462 20.74 8.44 -1.77
N TYR A 463 19.95 9.42 -1.35
CA TYR A 463 18.68 9.20 -0.66
C TYR A 463 17.74 8.35 -1.51
N ILE A 464 17.49 8.76 -2.77
CA ILE A 464 16.59 8.05 -3.68
C ILE A 464 17.03 6.60 -3.89
N ARG A 465 18.32 6.37 -4.14
CA ARG A 465 18.86 5.02 -4.31
C ARG A 465 18.70 4.14 -3.07
N THR A 466 18.70 4.72 -1.88
CA THR A 466 18.83 3.98 -0.61
C THR A 466 17.50 3.79 0.11
N PHE A 467 16.64 4.81 0.07
CA PHE A 467 15.46 4.92 0.93
C PHE A 467 14.14 5.09 0.16
N PHE A 468 14.16 5.49 -1.12
CA PHE A 468 12.92 5.67 -1.85
C PHE A 468 12.33 4.30 -2.24
N GLY A 469 11.15 4.00 -1.72
CA GLY A 469 10.56 2.67 -1.77
C GLY A 469 10.17 2.20 -3.18
N CYS A 470 9.92 3.10 -4.15
CA CYS A 470 9.68 2.67 -5.53
C CYS A 470 11.00 2.31 -6.20
N LYS A 471 11.32 1.01 -6.31
CA LYS A 471 12.62 0.52 -6.81
C LYS A 471 12.93 1.05 -8.21
N GLU A 472 12.02 0.84 -9.14
CA GLU A 472 12.19 1.21 -10.54
C GLU A 472 12.19 2.74 -10.72
N CYS A 473 11.48 3.48 -9.85
CA CYS A 473 11.59 4.94 -9.84
C CYS A 473 12.99 5.38 -9.42
N GLY A 474 13.57 4.74 -8.41
CA GLY A 474 14.93 4.99 -7.94
C GLY A 474 15.98 4.63 -8.98
N GLU A 475 15.81 3.51 -9.67
CA GLU A 475 16.68 3.08 -10.78
C GLU A 475 16.65 4.09 -11.94
N HIS A 476 15.46 4.51 -12.39
CA HIS A 476 15.34 5.55 -13.41
C HIS A 476 15.99 6.88 -12.99
N PHE A 477 15.87 7.27 -11.71
CA PHE A 477 16.54 8.48 -11.22
C PHE A 477 18.06 8.34 -11.24
N GLU A 478 18.57 7.18 -10.84
CA GLU A 478 20.00 6.86 -10.88
C GLU A 478 20.55 6.85 -12.31
N GLU A 479 19.78 6.37 -13.29
CA GLU A 479 20.13 6.43 -14.71
C GLU A 479 20.25 7.87 -15.21
N MET A 480 19.24 8.72 -14.95
CA MET A 480 19.29 10.14 -15.31
C MET A 480 20.48 10.86 -14.64
N ALA A 481 20.80 10.48 -13.41
CA ALA A 481 21.96 11.01 -12.68
C ALA A 481 23.28 10.60 -13.33
N LYS A 482 23.46 9.32 -13.68
CA LYS A 482 24.65 8.82 -14.39
C LYS A 482 24.84 9.47 -15.76
N GLU A 483 23.74 9.78 -16.44
CA GLU A 483 23.77 10.38 -17.77
C GLU A 483 24.40 11.78 -17.78
N SER A 484 24.13 12.62 -16.78
CA SER A 484 24.45 14.06 -16.88
C SER A 484 24.65 14.84 -15.58
N MET A 485 24.54 14.23 -14.38
CA MET A 485 24.71 15.00 -13.14
C MET A 485 26.13 15.55 -12.99
N ASP A 486 27.15 14.84 -13.50
CA ASP A 486 28.56 15.23 -13.40
C ASP A 486 28.89 16.52 -14.19
N SER A 487 28.05 16.90 -15.15
CA SER A 487 28.20 18.15 -15.91
C SER A 487 27.73 19.40 -15.15
N VAL A 488 27.05 19.24 -14.00
CA VAL A 488 26.59 20.36 -13.16
C VAL A 488 27.77 20.98 -12.40
N LYS A 489 28.07 22.25 -12.68
CA LYS A 489 29.22 23.00 -12.12
C LYS A 489 28.83 24.20 -11.25
N THR A 490 27.58 24.62 -11.24
CA THR A 490 27.09 25.70 -10.36
C THR A 490 25.78 25.32 -9.65
N PRO A 491 25.45 25.95 -8.51
CA PRO A 491 24.14 25.75 -7.86
C PRO A 491 22.96 26.07 -8.79
N ASP A 492 23.08 27.09 -9.65
CA ASP A 492 22.05 27.44 -10.63
C ASP A 492 21.87 26.36 -11.69
N GLN A 493 22.97 25.75 -12.15
CA GLN A 493 22.91 24.58 -13.02
C GLN A 493 22.28 23.38 -12.30
N ALA A 494 22.41 23.25 -10.99
CA ALA A 494 21.77 22.18 -10.23
C ALA A 494 20.24 22.33 -10.20
N VAL A 495 19.74 23.56 -10.00
CA VAL A 495 18.32 23.91 -10.10
C VAL A 495 17.78 23.56 -11.49
N LEU A 496 18.46 24.02 -12.54
CA LEU A 496 18.05 23.74 -13.93
C LEU A 496 18.17 22.26 -14.30
N TRP A 497 19.18 21.55 -13.81
CA TRP A 497 19.34 20.11 -14.06
C TRP A 497 18.14 19.33 -13.51
N LEU A 498 17.75 19.61 -12.26
CA LEU A 498 16.62 18.94 -11.63
C LEU A 498 15.32 19.23 -12.39
N TRP A 499 15.13 20.48 -12.83
CA TRP A 499 14.00 20.89 -13.65
C TRP A 499 13.93 20.17 -14.99
N ARG A 500 15.04 20.13 -15.75
CA ARG A 500 15.11 19.41 -17.04
C ARG A 500 14.76 17.93 -16.87
N LYS A 501 15.37 17.25 -15.89
CA LYS A 501 15.11 15.84 -15.63
C LYS A 501 13.68 15.59 -15.14
N HIS A 502 13.10 16.49 -14.33
CA HIS A 502 11.68 16.39 -13.96
C HIS A 502 10.77 16.51 -15.20
N ASN A 503 11.04 17.45 -16.11
CA ASN A 503 10.25 17.56 -17.34
C ASN A 503 10.39 16.33 -18.25
N MET A 504 11.58 15.72 -18.35
CA MET A 504 11.73 14.42 -19.04
C MET A 504 10.86 13.33 -18.40
N VAL A 505 10.79 13.28 -17.07
CA VAL A 505 9.92 12.35 -16.34
C VAL A 505 8.45 12.65 -16.60
N ASN A 506 8.04 13.92 -16.67
CA ASN A 506 6.66 14.30 -17.01
C ASN A 506 6.31 13.79 -18.42
N SER A 507 7.16 14.02 -19.42
CA SER A 507 6.93 13.52 -20.78
C SER A 507 6.85 12.00 -20.83
N ARG A 508 7.70 11.27 -20.10
CA ARG A 508 7.68 9.81 -20.05
C ARG A 508 6.42 9.24 -19.38
N LEU A 509 5.93 9.90 -18.32
CA LEU A 509 4.80 9.43 -17.53
C LEU A 509 3.45 9.97 -18.00
N ALA A 510 3.42 10.85 -19.00
CA ALA A 510 2.18 11.31 -19.61
C ALA A 510 1.37 10.14 -20.18
N GLY A 511 0.07 10.07 -19.86
CA GLY A 511 -0.80 8.95 -20.22
C GLY A 511 -0.57 7.65 -19.43
N HIS A 512 0.39 7.61 -18.49
CA HIS A 512 0.60 6.42 -17.65
C HIS A 512 -0.55 6.25 -16.64
N LEU A 513 -0.81 5.01 -16.19
CA LEU A 513 -1.88 4.71 -15.23
C LEU A 513 -1.75 5.42 -13.87
N SER A 514 -0.55 5.92 -13.55
CA SER A 514 -0.27 6.72 -12.34
C SER A 514 -0.39 8.22 -12.56
N GLU A 515 -0.75 8.66 -13.77
CA GLU A 515 -1.09 10.05 -14.05
C GLU A 515 -2.43 10.41 -13.41
N ASP A 516 -2.48 11.59 -12.82
CA ASP A 516 -3.71 12.09 -12.23
C ASP A 516 -4.56 12.80 -13.30
N PRO A 517 -5.82 12.38 -13.52
CA PRO A 517 -6.71 13.03 -14.49
C PRO A 517 -6.90 14.54 -14.26
N LYS A 518 -6.84 15.01 -13.00
CA LYS A 518 -6.92 16.45 -12.68
C LYS A 518 -5.60 17.18 -12.85
N PHE A 519 -4.49 16.45 -13.01
CA PHE A 519 -3.14 17.01 -13.16
C PHE A 519 -2.34 16.23 -14.21
N PRO A 520 -2.68 16.39 -15.50
CA PRO A 520 -1.91 15.81 -16.59
C PRO A 520 -0.44 16.21 -16.52
N LYS A 521 0.44 15.28 -16.86
CA LYS A 521 1.89 15.48 -16.95
C LYS A 521 2.19 16.22 -18.24
N VAL A 522 2.48 17.50 -18.07
CA VAL A 522 2.90 18.40 -19.16
C VAL A 522 4.26 19.01 -18.81
N PRO A 523 5.01 19.52 -19.80
CA PRO A 523 6.17 20.36 -19.52
C PRO A 523 5.77 21.53 -18.60
N TRP A 524 6.54 21.74 -17.53
CA TRP A 524 6.26 22.74 -16.50
C TRP A 524 7.46 23.69 -16.34
N PRO A 525 7.27 25.00 -16.12
CA PRO A 525 6.00 25.71 -15.96
C PRO A 525 5.21 25.84 -17.27
N THR A 526 3.89 25.83 -17.18
CA THR A 526 3.02 26.09 -18.33
C THR A 526 3.09 27.57 -18.74
N PRO A 527 2.74 27.92 -20.00
CA PRO A 527 2.79 29.30 -20.47
C PRO A 527 1.96 30.29 -19.63
N ASP A 528 0.85 29.85 -19.03
CA ASP A 528 0.04 30.67 -18.12
C ASP A 528 0.72 30.97 -16.78
N LEU A 529 1.61 30.08 -16.31
CA LEU A 529 2.36 30.28 -15.07
C LEU A 529 3.62 31.12 -15.29
N CYS A 530 4.28 30.98 -16.44
CA CYS A 530 5.47 31.76 -16.76
C CYS A 530 5.55 32.05 -18.28
N PRO A 531 4.86 33.08 -18.79
CA PRO A 531 4.92 33.42 -20.21
C PRO A 531 6.34 33.69 -20.69
N ALA A 532 7.15 34.37 -19.88
CA ALA A 532 8.55 34.71 -20.20
C ALA A 532 9.48 33.49 -20.30
N CYS A 533 9.08 32.33 -19.77
CA CYS A 533 9.86 31.10 -19.86
C CYS A 533 9.80 30.44 -21.24
N HIS A 534 8.81 30.81 -22.06
CA HIS A 534 8.55 30.23 -23.37
C HIS A 534 8.89 31.22 -24.47
N GLU A 535 9.57 30.75 -25.51
CA GLU A 535 9.96 31.54 -26.68
C GLU A 535 9.83 30.69 -27.95
N GLU A 536 9.73 31.34 -29.11
CA GLU A 536 9.63 30.65 -30.40
C GLU A 536 10.93 30.89 -31.19
N ILE A 537 11.72 29.84 -31.39
CA ILE A 537 12.93 29.87 -32.20
C ILE A 537 12.67 29.13 -33.50
N LYS A 538 12.67 29.87 -34.63
CA LYS A 538 12.46 29.29 -35.98
C LYS A 538 11.15 28.50 -36.10
N GLY A 539 10.06 28.94 -35.46
CA GLY A 539 8.78 28.23 -35.48
C GLY A 539 8.64 27.11 -34.45
N LEU A 540 9.68 26.85 -33.64
CA LEU A 540 9.66 25.79 -32.64
C LEU A 540 9.62 26.38 -31.23
N ASP A 541 8.65 25.91 -30.46
CA ASP A 541 8.53 26.20 -29.03
C ASP A 541 9.82 25.80 -28.30
N SER A 542 10.40 26.75 -27.57
CA SER A 542 11.72 26.69 -26.98
C SER A 542 11.70 27.31 -25.58
N TRP A 543 12.61 26.86 -24.73
CA TRP A 543 12.71 27.35 -23.35
C TRP A 543 13.74 28.47 -23.23
N ASN A 544 13.32 29.61 -22.67
CA ASN A 544 14.26 30.59 -22.16
C ASN A 544 14.74 30.17 -20.76
N GLU A 545 15.83 29.41 -20.69
CA GLU A 545 16.32 28.84 -19.43
C GLU A 545 16.70 29.89 -18.37
N GLY A 546 17.09 31.10 -18.81
CA GLY A 546 17.36 32.21 -17.90
C GLY A 546 16.09 32.66 -17.16
N GLN A 547 14.97 32.80 -17.89
CA GLN A 547 13.67 33.12 -17.29
C GLN A 547 13.11 31.95 -16.48
N VAL A 548 13.33 30.71 -16.91
CA VAL A 548 12.98 29.52 -16.13
C VAL A 548 13.70 29.53 -14.78
N LEU A 549 15.00 29.81 -14.75
CA LEU A 549 15.75 29.88 -13.49
C LEU A 549 15.21 30.95 -12.55
N LEU A 550 14.89 32.14 -13.07
CA LEU A 550 14.28 33.22 -12.28
C LEU A 550 12.93 32.78 -11.70
N PHE A 551 12.08 32.18 -12.54
CA PHE A 551 10.80 31.65 -12.12
C PHE A 551 10.95 30.58 -11.03
N LEU A 552 11.87 29.62 -11.19
CA LEU A 552 12.10 28.56 -10.19
C LEU A 552 12.57 29.14 -8.86
N LYS A 553 13.51 30.09 -8.90
CA LYS A 553 13.99 30.78 -7.69
C LYS A 553 12.87 31.51 -6.97
N GLN A 554 11.98 32.18 -7.71
CA GLN A 554 10.82 32.85 -7.14
C GLN A 554 9.79 31.85 -6.60
N HIS A 555 9.44 30.82 -7.37
CA HIS A 555 8.39 29.86 -7.04
C HIS A 555 8.74 29.03 -5.79
N TYR A 556 10.00 28.61 -5.66
CA TYR A 556 10.49 27.84 -4.51
C TYR A 556 11.21 28.70 -3.45
N SER A 557 11.07 30.03 -3.53
CA SER A 557 11.55 30.94 -2.49
C SER A 557 10.74 30.80 -1.20
N ARG A 558 11.31 31.29 -0.09
CA ARG A 558 10.59 31.40 1.18
C ARG A 558 9.40 32.36 1.08
N ASP A 559 9.51 33.41 0.28
CA ASP A 559 8.46 34.43 0.14
C ASP A 559 7.23 33.91 -0.62
N ASN A 560 7.38 32.82 -1.38
CA ASN A 560 6.28 32.16 -2.06
C ASN A 560 5.69 30.97 -1.28
N LEU A 561 6.20 30.71 -0.08
CA LEU A 561 5.74 29.63 0.80
C LEU A 561 4.51 30.07 1.61
N VAL A 562 3.43 29.29 1.53
CA VAL A 562 2.15 29.54 2.20
C VAL A 562 1.97 28.56 3.35
N ASP A 563 1.87 29.09 4.56
CA ASP A 563 1.68 28.30 5.80
C ASP A 563 0.23 27.83 6.04
N ALA A 564 -0.72 28.33 5.23
CA ALA A 564 -2.12 27.91 5.31
C ALA A 564 -2.27 26.38 5.29
N TYR A 565 -3.27 25.87 6.02
CA TYR A 565 -3.57 24.45 6.21
C TYR A 565 -2.60 23.65 7.07
N SER A 566 -1.44 24.19 7.47
CA SER A 566 -0.54 23.55 8.42
C SER A 566 -1.17 23.49 9.82
N VAL A 567 -0.91 22.42 10.58
CA VAL A 567 -1.46 22.24 11.93
C VAL A 567 -0.57 22.97 12.94
N ASP A 568 -1.12 23.88 13.75
CA ASP A 568 -0.44 24.49 14.89
C ASP A 568 -0.50 23.57 16.13
N GLN A 569 0.51 23.72 17.01
CA GLN A 569 0.57 23.06 18.30
C GLN A 569 -0.64 23.48 19.16
N GLY A 570 -1.80 22.81 19.06
CA GLY A 570 -2.91 23.14 19.95
C GLY A 570 -4.34 22.75 19.57
N SER A 571 -4.63 22.07 18.45
CA SER A 571 -5.99 21.55 18.20
C SER A 571 -6.05 20.03 18.30
N PRO A 572 -6.27 19.46 19.49
CA PRO A 572 -6.93 18.16 19.60
C PRO A 572 -8.43 18.40 19.38
N GLY A 573 -8.97 18.12 18.19
CA GLY A 573 -10.44 18.17 18.05
C GLY A 573 -11.10 18.10 16.67
N GLU A 574 -10.46 18.48 15.56
CA GLU A 574 -11.22 18.57 14.30
C GLU A 574 -11.53 17.23 13.59
N TRP A 575 -11.01 16.10 14.08
CA TRP A 575 -11.49 14.77 13.65
C TRP A 575 -12.33 14.04 14.69
N GLU A 576 -12.36 14.47 15.95
CA GLU A 576 -13.35 13.97 16.91
C GLU A 576 -14.70 14.67 16.76
N ALA A 577 -14.74 15.91 16.25
CA ALA A 577 -16.00 16.59 15.91
C ALA A 577 -16.69 15.99 14.68
N GLN A 578 -15.95 15.57 13.64
CA GLN A 578 -16.53 14.93 12.46
C GLN A 578 -17.01 13.48 12.70
N GLY A 579 -16.65 12.89 13.85
CA GLY A 579 -17.15 11.59 14.28
C GLY A 579 -18.40 11.65 15.17
N ARG A 580 -18.83 12.83 15.63
CA ARG A 580 -19.94 12.97 16.60
C ARG A 580 -21.13 13.82 16.16
N GLU A 581 -21.08 14.51 15.03
CA GLU A 581 -22.22 15.30 14.53
C GLU A 581 -23.15 14.55 13.55
N GLN A 582 -23.21 13.22 13.60
CA GLN A 582 -24.12 12.45 12.75
C GLN A 582 -25.00 11.40 13.46
N GLU A 583 -25.23 11.56 14.77
CA GLU A 583 -26.25 10.76 15.49
C GLU A 583 -27.33 11.55 16.26
N GLU A 584 -27.30 12.88 16.33
CA GLU A 584 -28.40 13.66 16.92
C GLU A 584 -28.95 14.70 15.95
N GLY A 585 -29.84 14.24 15.07
CA GLY A 585 -30.51 15.09 14.08
C GLY A 585 -31.81 14.47 13.56
N LYS A 586 -32.52 13.72 14.39
CA LYS A 586 -33.92 13.32 14.14
C LYS A 586 -34.82 13.98 15.16
N GLY A 587 -35.44 15.08 14.74
CA GLY A 587 -36.56 15.70 15.45
C GLY A 587 -36.23 17.07 16.01
N LEU A 588 -36.57 18.11 15.25
CA LEU A 588 -37.68 19.02 15.58
C LEU A 588 -37.65 20.23 14.65
N ASN A 589 -38.75 20.43 13.94
CA ASN A 589 -39.08 21.64 13.18
C ASN A 589 -39.00 22.89 14.06
N PRO A 590 -38.40 24.00 13.59
CA PRO A 590 -38.72 25.32 14.07
C PRO A 590 -39.40 26.13 12.95
N SER A 591 -40.73 26.05 12.89
CA SER A 591 -41.57 27.04 12.24
C SER A 591 -42.28 27.89 13.31
N GLY A 592 -42.15 29.21 13.22
CA GLY A 592 -42.93 30.20 13.99
C GLY A 592 -42.25 30.63 15.29
N LYS A 593 -41.60 31.80 15.34
CA LYS A 593 -42.22 33.11 15.60
C LYS A 593 -43.42 33.01 16.57
N SER A 594 -43.25 33.55 17.79
CA SER A 594 -44.02 34.71 18.27
C SER A 594 -44.45 34.62 19.75
N TRP A 595 -43.86 35.53 20.54
CA TRP A 595 -44.45 36.32 21.63
C TRP A 595 -44.72 35.72 23.03
N ARG A 596 -44.27 36.53 23.99
CA ARG A 596 -44.48 36.50 25.44
C ARG A 596 -45.97 36.56 25.81
N HIS A 597 -46.36 35.93 26.92
CA HIS A 597 -46.97 36.57 28.10
C HIS A 597 -47.39 35.52 29.16
N HIS A 598 -46.93 35.75 30.39
CA HIS A 598 -47.61 35.65 31.69
C HIS A 598 -48.62 34.53 32.06
N ASP A 599 -48.38 34.03 33.28
CA ASP A 599 -49.32 33.80 34.38
C ASP A 599 -50.07 32.46 34.55
N THR A 600 -49.70 31.80 35.65
CA THR A 600 -50.50 31.10 36.69
C THR A 600 -51.76 30.33 36.29
N GLY A 601 -51.74 29.02 36.57
CA GLY A 601 -52.94 28.19 36.63
C GLY A 601 -52.67 26.76 37.10
N SER A 602 -52.78 26.55 38.40
CA SER A 602 -52.82 25.25 39.09
C SER A 602 -53.96 24.36 38.57
N LEU A 603 -53.69 23.09 38.25
CA LEU A 603 -54.66 21.97 38.26
C LEU A 603 -53.93 20.61 38.40
N ARG A 604 -54.01 20.01 39.59
CA ARG A 604 -53.95 18.56 39.90
C ARG A 604 -55.38 17.98 39.69
N PRO A 605 -55.69 16.65 39.75
CA PRO A 605 -54.91 15.43 40.05
C PRO A 605 -55.27 14.28 39.02
N PRO A 606 -55.22 12.94 39.28
CA PRO A 606 -54.79 12.19 40.46
C PRO A 606 -53.92 10.93 40.24
N HIS A 607 -53.44 10.47 41.39
CA HIS A 607 -52.78 9.20 41.69
C HIS A 607 -53.61 7.96 41.32
N ILE A 608 -52.92 6.92 40.83
CA ILE A 608 -53.35 5.53 40.94
C ILE A 608 -52.30 4.78 41.77
N LEU A 609 -52.75 4.30 42.93
CA LEU A 609 -52.11 3.34 43.83
C LEU A 609 -52.62 1.94 43.49
N GLY A 610 -51.79 0.90 43.60
CA GLY A 610 -52.27 -0.48 43.74
C GLY A 610 -51.23 -1.57 43.46
N PRO A 611 -51.28 -2.73 44.14
CA PRO A 611 -50.11 -3.28 44.82
C PRO A 611 -49.68 -4.70 44.43
N ARG A 612 -48.56 -5.11 45.04
CA ARG A 612 -48.02 -6.49 45.24
C ARG A 612 -49.06 -7.62 45.26
N THR A 613 -48.71 -8.74 44.63
CA THR A 613 -48.93 -10.11 45.12
C THR A 613 -47.92 -11.09 44.52
N ASP A 614 -47.41 -11.96 45.38
CA ASP A 614 -46.61 -13.16 45.12
C ASP A 614 -47.27 -14.15 44.15
N LEU A 615 -46.47 -14.89 43.37
CA LEU A 615 -46.62 -16.35 43.29
C LEU A 615 -45.43 -17.09 42.65
N SER A 616 -45.03 -18.16 43.35
CA SER A 616 -44.46 -19.44 42.89
C SER A 616 -43.06 -19.43 42.26
N LYS A 617 -42.00 -19.76 42.99
CA LYS A 617 -41.54 -21.12 43.37
C LYS A 617 -41.45 -22.14 42.22
N SER A 618 -40.20 -22.60 42.05
CA SER A 618 -39.77 -23.97 41.79
C SER A 618 -39.93 -24.53 40.37
N LEU A 619 -38.80 -24.54 39.64
CA LEU A 619 -38.42 -25.71 38.84
C LEU A 619 -36.95 -26.06 39.14
N HIS A 620 -36.76 -26.98 40.09
CA HIS A 620 -35.54 -27.76 40.26
C HIS A 620 -35.67 -29.06 39.45
N HIS A 621 -34.80 -29.26 38.46
CA HIS A 621 -34.44 -30.58 37.93
C HIS A 621 -32.90 -30.63 37.90
N ARG A 622 -32.28 -31.30 38.90
CA ARG A 622 -31.68 -32.65 38.84
C ARG A 622 -30.62 -32.77 37.72
N LEU A 623 -29.32 -32.73 38.03
CA LEU A 623 -28.43 -33.71 38.72
C LEU A 623 -27.71 -34.65 37.73
N ASP A 624 -26.38 -34.55 37.82
CA ASP A 624 -25.35 -35.57 37.65
C ASP A 624 -25.05 -36.22 36.29
N LEU A 625 -23.89 -35.84 35.74
CA LEU A 625 -22.91 -36.79 35.20
C LEU A 625 -21.46 -36.29 35.44
N ARG A 626 -20.81 -37.01 36.36
CA ARG A 626 -19.38 -37.15 36.69
C ARG A 626 -18.39 -37.09 35.51
N LEU A 627 -17.25 -36.40 35.69
CA LEU A 627 -15.86 -36.92 35.81
C LEU A 627 -14.76 -35.91 35.37
N GLN A 628 -13.78 -35.73 36.27
CA GLN A 628 -12.34 -35.40 36.06
C GLN A 628 -11.85 -34.01 35.59
N SER A 629 -11.10 -33.40 36.52
CA SER A 629 -10.01 -32.40 36.45
C SER A 629 -8.70 -33.00 35.83
N PRO A 630 -7.54 -32.29 35.66
CA PRO A 630 -7.23 -30.85 35.42
C PRO A 630 -6.27 -30.61 34.22
N GLN A 631 -6.16 -29.34 33.79
CA GLN A 631 -4.93 -28.56 33.47
C GLN A 631 -5.13 -27.62 32.26
N GLY A 632 -4.61 -26.40 32.43
CA GLY A 632 -4.90 -25.20 31.63
C GLY A 632 -4.34 -25.19 30.20
N PRO A 633 -4.58 -24.07 29.51
CA PRO A 633 -3.58 -23.01 29.56
C PRO A 633 -4.20 -21.62 29.70
N GLN A 634 -4.02 -21.01 30.86
CA GLN A 634 -4.28 -19.58 31.10
C GLN A 634 -2.97 -18.79 31.16
N ALA A 635 -1.94 -19.23 30.42
CA ALA A 635 -0.61 -18.63 30.34
C ALA A 635 -0.37 -17.92 28.98
N LEU A 636 -1.32 -17.08 28.53
CA LEU A 636 -1.12 -16.24 27.34
C LEU A 636 -1.61 -14.79 27.49
N LYS A 637 -1.66 -14.26 28.72
CA LYS A 637 -2.01 -12.84 28.95
C LYS A 637 -0.99 -12.00 29.73
N GLU A 638 0.18 -12.53 30.10
CA GLU A 638 1.22 -11.73 30.78
C GLU A 638 2.52 -11.48 30.00
N ALA A 639 2.65 -11.98 28.77
CA ALA A 639 3.78 -11.64 27.91
C ALA A 639 3.49 -10.40 27.05
N LYS A 640 3.56 -9.20 27.65
CA LYS A 640 3.85 -7.90 26.97
C LYS A 640 3.80 -6.72 27.96
N ALA A 641 4.83 -6.59 28.78
CA ALA A 641 5.21 -5.33 29.41
C ALA A 641 6.72 -5.11 29.17
N VAL A 642 7.09 -4.94 27.90
CA VAL A 642 8.43 -4.55 27.47
C VAL A 642 8.33 -3.10 27.02
N VAL A 643 8.87 -2.16 27.80
CA VAL A 643 8.97 -0.75 27.43
C VAL A 643 10.38 -0.53 26.89
N PRO A 644 10.55 -0.25 25.58
CA PRO A 644 11.87 0.00 25.02
C PRO A 644 12.37 1.39 25.45
N PHE A 645 13.53 1.44 26.10
CA PHE A 645 14.30 2.66 26.34
C PHE A 645 15.53 2.64 25.43
N LEU A 646 15.67 3.64 24.56
CA LEU A 646 16.79 3.80 23.62
C LEU A 646 17.13 2.55 22.77
N GLY A 647 16.11 1.81 22.33
CA GLY A 647 16.26 0.74 21.32
C GLY A 647 16.73 -0.62 21.83
N VAL A 648 16.89 -0.81 23.15
CA VAL A 648 17.10 -2.13 23.77
C VAL A 648 15.88 -2.45 24.64
N GLY A 649 15.23 -3.59 24.37
CA GLY A 649 14.04 -4.02 25.10
C GLY A 649 14.41 -4.57 26.48
N PHE A 650 14.16 -3.82 27.54
CA PHE A 650 14.32 -4.29 28.91
C PHE A 650 13.01 -4.91 29.42
N SER A 651 13.13 -6.04 30.09
CA SER A 651 12.01 -6.68 30.79
C SER A 651 11.68 -5.87 32.06
N SER A 652 10.45 -5.95 32.58
CA SER A 652 10.09 -5.29 33.85
C SER A 652 11.00 -5.71 35.03
N LEU A 653 11.53 -6.94 34.99
CA LEU A 653 12.52 -7.44 35.93
C LEU A 653 13.88 -6.72 35.82
N ASP A 654 14.29 -6.32 34.61
CA ASP A 654 15.55 -5.60 34.41
C ASP A 654 15.45 -4.15 34.93
N MET A 655 14.29 -3.52 34.76
CA MET A 655 14.05 -2.16 35.28
C MET A 655 14.05 -2.13 36.81
N SER A 656 13.42 -3.12 37.46
CA SER A 656 13.45 -3.19 38.94
C SER A 656 14.86 -3.45 39.45
N LEU A 657 15.63 -4.33 38.79
CA LEU A 657 17.03 -4.58 39.13
C LEU A 657 17.90 -3.34 38.92
N CYS A 658 17.72 -2.59 37.84
CA CYS A 658 18.45 -1.34 37.58
C CYS A 658 18.16 -0.27 38.63
N VAL A 659 16.88 -0.07 39.00
CA VAL A 659 16.48 0.87 40.06
C VAL A 659 17.07 0.43 41.40
N VAL A 660 17.01 -0.87 41.73
CA VAL A 660 17.61 -1.42 42.95
C VAL A 660 19.13 -1.21 42.98
N LEU A 661 19.83 -1.46 41.86
CA LEU A 661 21.28 -1.22 41.74
C LEU A 661 21.64 0.26 41.84
N TYR A 662 20.81 1.15 41.26
CA TYR A 662 21.03 2.59 41.34
C TYR A 662 20.83 3.13 42.76
N VAL A 663 19.79 2.66 43.45
CA VAL A 663 19.52 2.96 44.86
C VAL A 663 20.63 2.38 45.74
N ALA A 664 21.06 1.14 45.51
CA ALA A 664 22.16 0.51 46.24
C ALA A 664 23.48 1.26 46.05
N SER A 665 23.79 1.67 44.82
CA SER A 665 25.00 2.46 44.50
C SER A 665 24.96 3.84 45.16
N SER A 666 23.80 4.51 45.12
CA SER A 666 23.59 5.81 45.76
C SER A 666 23.71 5.72 47.28
N LEU A 667 23.13 4.68 47.88
CA LEU A 667 23.25 4.39 49.31
C LEU A 667 24.69 4.07 49.70
N PHE A 668 25.41 3.27 48.89
CA PHE A 668 26.82 2.96 49.12
C PHE A 668 27.69 4.23 49.10
N LEU A 669 27.49 5.12 48.12
CA LEU A 669 28.18 6.41 48.06
C LEU A 669 27.86 7.29 49.27
N MET A 670 26.60 7.34 49.71
CA MET A 670 26.20 8.06 50.92
C MET A 670 26.87 7.50 52.18
N ILE A 671 26.91 6.17 52.33
CA ILE A 671 27.59 5.50 53.45
C ILE A 671 29.09 5.79 53.42
N MET A 672 29.74 5.71 52.25
CA MET A 672 31.15 6.06 52.10
C MET A 672 31.41 7.52 52.49
N TYR A 673 30.58 8.45 52.01
CA TYR A 673 30.68 9.86 52.36
C TYR A 673 30.56 10.08 53.88
N PHE A 674 29.58 9.46 54.54
CA PHE A 674 29.43 9.54 55.99
C PHE A 674 30.58 8.88 56.75
N PHE A 675 31.06 7.72 56.30
CA PHE A 675 32.21 7.03 56.88
C PHE A 675 33.46 7.93 56.83
N PHE A 676 33.77 8.52 55.68
CA PHE A 676 34.88 9.45 55.54
C PHE A 676 34.69 10.72 56.37
N ARG A 677 33.48 11.26 56.44
CA ARG A 677 33.16 12.45 57.25
C ARG A 677 33.35 12.19 58.76
N VAL A 678 32.92 11.04 59.26
CA VAL A 678 33.09 10.64 60.67
C VAL A 678 34.57 10.35 60.97
N ARG A 679 35.27 9.66 60.05
CA ARG A 679 36.71 9.36 60.20
C ARG A 679 37.56 10.64 60.20
N SER A 680 37.23 11.60 59.34
CA SER A 680 37.83 12.95 59.31
C SER A 680 37.64 13.68 60.65
N LYS A 681 36.44 13.64 61.24
CA LYS A 681 36.19 14.22 62.58
C LYS A 681 37.00 13.52 63.67
N ARG A 682 37.08 12.18 63.67
CA ARG A 682 37.89 11.44 64.66
C ARG A 682 39.39 11.72 64.52
N TRP A 683 39.88 11.94 63.30
CA TRP A 683 41.26 12.39 63.06
C TRP A 683 41.51 13.79 63.64
N LYS A 684 40.57 14.72 63.46
CA LYS A 684 40.66 16.06 64.07
C LYS A 684 40.66 16.04 65.59
N VAL A 685 39.94 15.11 66.23
CA VAL A 685 39.91 14.98 67.70
C VAL A 685 41.18 14.33 68.25
N ARG A 686 41.79 13.35 67.55
CA ARG A 686 43.04 12.72 68.00
C ARG A 686 44.28 13.62 67.87
N LEU A 687 44.25 14.60 66.98
CA LEU A 687 45.35 15.59 66.83
C LEU A 687 45.25 16.74 67.84
N TYR A 688 44.18 16.81 68.63
CA TYR A 688 44.08 17.70 69.78
C TYR A 688 44.14 16.87 71.07
N HIS A 689 45.30 16.27 71.32
CA HIS A 689 45.70 16.04 72.71
C HIS A 689 46.24 17.38 73.23
N PRO A 690 45.61 17.99 74.25
CA PRO A 690 46.12 19.21 74.84
C PRO A 690 47.39 18.86 75.62
N ALA A 691 48.53 19.32 75.13
CA ALA A 691 49.69 19.48 75.98
C ALA A 691 49.38 20.62 76.95
N VAL A 692 49.43 20.24 78.24
CA VAL A 692 49.45 21.08 79.43
C VAL A 692 50.52 22.15 79.34
#